data_AF-A0A290WXV8-F1
#
_entry.id   AF-A0A290WXV8-F1
#
_cell.length_a   1.000
_cell.length_b   1.000
_cell.length_c   1.000
_cell.angle_alpha   90.00
_cell.angle_beta   90.00
_cell.angle_gamma   90.00
#
_symmetry.space_group_name_H-M   'P 1'
#
loop_
_entity.id
_entity.type
_entity.pdbx_description
1 polymer ?
#
loop_
_entity_poly.entity_id
_entity_poly.type
_entity_poly.pdbx_seq_one_letter_code
_entity_poly.pdbx_strand_id
1 'polypeptide(L)'
;MTRLHNPGAPSMTFLTSVTRTVPPATLRRLPLAILLGAMLSACSVLPEPIDAETRNVRARNDVETLFKDVEPVSGEVTLHEAFARALKYNYDYRLRSMEQSMASSQLDLAKYDMLPRLTVAAGYSSRSNDAGSRSVDLATGVESNLFSGAQERTRNTQNAVLAWNVLDFGVSYVRAQQQAVQVMIAEERKRKVVQNISQDVRQAFWRAYVAQQTLPRMDELLNRVKEALLRSERMETERMLAPLQALAYQRAMLDLHQQIVARRQELILAKSELNALINLRPGTVVTLSAGQEEQETSKLQPFDDLNALDLAALNNRPELREEDYRKKISVLEGRKALLAFLPGIELNLSSNRDSNKFLLNNTWGEAGSTVSLNLMRAFAYPATKRAQESQAQLDDTRRIALTMAVLTQVRIATQRFQEARADYFVSSQAAKVDARIEQHTLSATKASAESEMELLRTEVRAALSEMQRYVALANLQSAYARVANSVGADLLPEQPQSSSVSAFTAQLAKADQDWRKTSFHTTDSALPAPQVTFGNIATPAGSGLDLAALLRARLPEHGAAVTGVAGEHTPVISATASVGQPSAGMRSVEVTWLVKRGDVTLASIPYRSAIPDSVASAWPVFGQAAAESAAAKISSLLRSDAASRRQVSN
;
A
#
# COMPACT_ATOMS: atom_id res chain seq x y z
N MET A 1 -9.20 -70.29 6.94
CA MET A 1 -10.00 -70.46 5.70
C MET A 1 -9.02 -70.61 4.54
N THR A 2 -8.69 -71.83 4.11
CA THR A 2 -9.28 -72.53 2.93
C THR A 2 -8.95 -71.82 1.61
N ARG A 3 -8.00 -72.36 0.81
CA ARG A 3 -8.21 -73.26 -0.38
C ARG A 3 -8.56 -72.46 -1.66
N LEU A 4 -8.07 -72.73 -2.88
CA LEU A 4 -7.05 -73.64 -3.43
C LEU A 4 -6.04 -72.77 -4.27
N HIS A 5 -5.22 -73.17 -5.26
CA HIS A 5 -4.95 -74.44 -5.96
C HIS A 5 -3.51 -74.45 -6.57
N ASN A 6 -3.18 -75.53 -7.31
CA ASN A 6 -2.03 -75.78 -8.21
C ASN A 6 -2.62 -76.65 -9.37
N PRO A 7 -1.93 -77.16 -10.42
CA PRO A 7 -0.59 -76.88 -10.99
C PRO A 7 -0.65 -76.62 -12.53
N GLY A 8 0.50 -76.56 -13.22
CA GLY A 8 0.50 -76.64 -14.69
C GLY A 8 1.82 -76.38 -15.42
N ALA A 9 2.76 -77.34 -15.37
CA ALA A 9 3.75 -77.52 -16.44
C ALA A 9 3.27 -78.66 -17.35
N PRO A 10 3.31 -78.48 -18.68
CA PRO A 10 4.27 -79.22 -19.51
C PRO A 10 4.81 -78.32 -20.65
N SER A 11 5.69 -78.72 -21.58
CA SER A 11 6.27 -80.01 -21.95
C SER A 11 7.59 -79.75 -22.70
N MET A 12 8.58 -80.64 -22.59
CA MET A 12 9.67 -80.68 -23.58
C MET A 12 9.17 -81.36 -24.86
N THR A 13 9.43 -80.74 -26.02
CA THR A 13 9.31 -81.41 -27.32
C THR A 13 10.60 -81.17 -28.10
N PHE A 14 11.40 -82.22 -28.29
CA PHE A 14 12.51 -82.20 -29.25
C PHE A 14 11.97 -82.12 -30.67
N LEU A 15 12.54 -81.25 -31.52
CA LEU A 15 12.53 -81.45 -32.98
C LEU A 15 13.65 -80.65 -33.67
N THR A 16 14.63 -81.41 -34.17
CA THR A 16 15.46 -81.14 -35.36
C THR A 16 16.21 -79.81 -35.50
N SER A 17 17.53 -79.92 -35.43
CA SER A 17 18.48 -78.96 -36.01
C SER A 17 18.25 -78.80 -37.52
N VAL A 18 17.89 -77.59 -37.96
CA VAL A 18 18.04 -77.16 -39.36
C VAL A 18 19.10 -76.06 -39.41
N THR A 19 20.33 -76.44 -39.77
CA THR A 19 21.44 -75.51 -40.02
C THR A 19 21.17 -74.73 -41.30
N ARG A 20 20.41 -73.64 -41.21
CA ARG A 20 20.21 -72.71 -42.34
C ARG A 20 21.25 -71.58 -42.27
N THR A 21 22.28 -71.70 -43.10
CA THR A 21 23.34 -70.70 -43.26
C THR A 21 22.75 -69.39 -43.80
N VAL A 22 22.69 -68.35 -42.97
CA VAL A 22 22.32 -66.99 -43.38
C VAL A 22 23.59 -66.23 -43.78
N PRO A 23 23.62 -65.52 -44.93
CA PRO A 23 24.85 -64.91 -45.46
C PRO A 23 25.35 -63.74 -44.60
N PRO A 24 26.67 -63.45 -44.61
CA PRO A 24 27.32 -62.47 -43.74
C PRO A 24 27.12 -61.02 -44.23
N ALA A 25 25.87 -60.55 -44.29
CA ALA A 25 25.52 -59.19 -44.73
C ALA A 25 24.62 -58.41 -43.73
N THR A 26 24.03 -59.08 -42.73
CA THR A 26 23.02 -58.47 -41.84
C THR A 26 23.55 -58.01 -40.48
N LEU A 27 24.73 -58.45 -40.02
CA LEU A 27 25.28 -57.99 -38.72
C LEU A 27 25.76 -56.53 -38.73
N ARG A 28 26.12 -55.95 -39.89
CA ARG A 28 26.69 -54.58 -39.96
C ARG A 28 25.66 -53.45 -39.71
N ARG A 29 24.35 -53.76 -39.63
CA ARG A 29 23.29 -52.79 -39.31
C ARG A 29 22.83 -52.83 -37.85
N LEU A 30 23.20 -53.86 -37.08
CA LEU A 30 22.86 -53.98 -35.67
C LEU A 30 23.36 -52.79 -34.81
N PRO A 31 24.63 -52.34 -34.88
CA PRO A 31 25.10 -51.24 -34.04
C PRO A 31 24.42 -49.90 -34.39
N LEU A 32 24.06 -49.69 -35.66
CA LEU A 32 23.33 -48.49 -36.08
C LEU A 32 21.89 -48.48 -35.56
N ALA A 33 21.21 -49.63 -35.58
CA ALA A 33 19.86 -49.77 -35.04
C ALA A 33 19.83 -49.61 -33.50
N ILE A 34 20.85 -50.13 -32.81
CA ILE A 34 21.01 -49.96 -31.35
C ILE A 34 21.29 -48.48 -31.01
N LEU A 35 22.16 -47.80 -31.77
CA LEU A 35 22.43 -46.37 -31.58
C LEU A 35 21.17 -45.51 -31.82
N LEU A 36 20.41 -45.82 -32.88
CA LEU A 36 19.17 -45.13 -33.20
C LEU A 36 18.08 -45.37 -32.15
N GLY A 37 17.98 -46.61 -31.64
CA GLY A 37 17.08 -46.96 -30.53
C GLY A 37 17.43 -46.23 -29.22
N ALA A 38 18.72 -46.16 -28.88
CA ALA A 38 19.19 -45.42 -27.71
C ALA A 38 18.90 -43.92 -27.83
N MET A 39 19.05 -43.33 -29.02
CA MET A 39 18.68 -41.93 -29.27
C MET A 39 17.16 -41.68 -29.24
N LEU A 40 16.34 -42.68 -29.58
CA LEU A 40 14.88 -42.58 -29.46
C LEU A 40 14.40 -42.65 -28.00
N SER A 41 15.01 -43.48 -27.15
CA SER A 41 14.70 -43.51 -25.71
C SER A 41 15.16 -42.26 -24.95
N ALA A 42 16.23 -41.60 -25.42
CA ALA A 42 16.77 -40.38 -24.82
C ALA A 42 15.86 -39.14 -24.94
N CYS A 43 14.80 -39.21 -25.76
CA CYS A 43 13.85 -38.10 -25.96
C CYS A 43 12.58 -38.20 -25.10
N SER A 44 12.43 -39.22 -24.25
CA SER A 44 11.28 -39.34 -23.35
C SER A 44 11.49 -38.56 -22.04
N VAL A 45 11.17 -37.26 -22.05
CA VAL A 45 11.12 -36.44 -20.83
C VAL A 45 9.86 -36.79 -20.05
N LEU A 46 9.96 -37.83 -19.21
CA LEU A 46 8.93 -38.19 -18.24
C LEU A 46 8.98 -37.21 -17.05
N PRO A 47 7.83 -36.67 -16.59
CA PRO A 47 7.81 -35.79 -15.44
C PRO A 47 8.09 -36.58 -14.15
N GLU A 48 9.27 -36.38 -13.57
CA GLU A 48 9.66 -37.00 -12.31
C GLU A 48 9.03 -36.26 -11.11
N PRO A 49 8.22 -36.93 -10.28
CA PRO A 49 7.62 -36.30 -9.09
C PRO A 49 8.68 -36.09 -8.00
N ILE A 50 8.61 -34.96 -7.30
CA ILE A 50 9.57 -34.64 -6.22
C ILE A 50 9.42 -35.65 -5.06
N ASP A 51 10.45 -36.47 -4.86
CA ASP A 51 10.49 -37.50 -3.81
C ASP A 51 10.31 -36.95 -2.39
N ALA A 52 9.80 -37.79 -1.48
CA ALA A 52 9.56 -37.47 -0.08
C ALA A 52 10.81 -37.04 0.69
N GLU A 53 11.97 -37.65 0.44
CA GLU A 53 13.24 -37.24 1.04
C GLU A 53 13.63 -35.83 0.59
N THR A 54 13.59 -35.58 -0.72
CA THR A 54 13.86 -34.26 -1.32
C THR A 54 12.91 -33.19 -0.77
N ARG A 55 11.62 -33.50 -0.56
CA ARG A 55 10.67 -32.58 0.10
C ARG A 55 11.05 -32.30 1.55
N ASN A 56 11.48 -33.30 2.31
CA ASN A 56 11.84 -33.17 3.72
C ASN A 56 13.17 -32.40 3.92
N VAL A 57 14.18 -32.68 3.10
CA VAL A 57 15.47 -31.94 3.12
C VAL A 57 15.23 -30.47 2.78
N ARG A 58 14.48 -30.20 1.70
CA ARG A 58 14.12 -28.83 1.31
C ARG A 58 13.32 -28.12 2.42
N ALA A 59 12.31 -28.76 3.01
CA ALA A 59 11.55 -28.16 4.11
C ALA A 59 12.42 -27.82 5.35
N ARG A 60 13.43 -28.64 5.68
CA ARG A 60 14.40 -28.33 6.75
C ARG A 60 15.29 -27.14 6.38
N ASN A 61 15.85 -27.15 5.17
CA ASN A 61 16.70 -26.08 4.67
C ASN A 61 15.95 -24.75 4.57
N ASP A 62 14.67 -24.77 4.14
CA ASP A 62 13.78 -23.61 4.11
C ASP A 62 13.62 -23.03 5.52
N VAL A 63 13.28 -23.87 6.51
CA VAL A 63 13.10 -23.44 7.92
C VAL A 63 14.40 -22.93 8.55
N GLU A 64 15.56 -23.50 8.21
CA GLU A 64 16.85 -22.95 8.66
C GLU A 64 17.12 -21.58 8.03
N THR A 65 16.92 -21.47 6.71
CA THR A 65 17.14 -20.24 5.93
C THR A 65 16.23 -19.09 6.39
N LEU A 66 14.97 -19.38 6.76
CA LEU A 66 14.02 -18.38 7.27
C LEU A 66 14.53 -17.60 8.49
N PHE A 67 15.38 -18.21 9.33
CA PHE A 67 15.80 -17.65 10.62
C PHE A 67 17.32 -17.48 10.80
N LYS A 68 18.14 -17.75 9.78
CA LYS A 68 19.60 -17.79 9.91
C LYS A 68 20.25 -16.44 10.23
N ASP A 69 19.80 -15.37 9.58
CA ASP A 69 20.40 -14.03 9.64
C ASP A 69 19.47 -12.98 10.30
N VAL A 70 18.57 -13.42 11.18
CA VAL A 70 17.60 -12.55 11.87
C VAL A 70 18.20 -12.00 13.16
N GLU A 71 18.31 -10.68 13.25
CA GLU A 71 18.79 -9.95 14.43
C GLU A 71 17.81 -10.19 15.61
N PRO A 72 18.27 -10.62 16.79
CA PRO A 72 17.39 -10.89 17.93
C PRO A 72 16.69 -9.63 18.45
N VAL A 73 15.65 -9.82 19.26
CA VAL A 73 14.97 -8.72 19.99
C VAL A 73 15.66 -8.57 21.34
N SER A 74 16.24 -7.40 21.61
CA SER A 74 17.00 -7.10 22.84
C SER A 74 16.30 -6.14 23.80
N GLY A 75 15.05 -5.73 23.52
CA GLY A 75 14.27 -4.79 24.31
C GLY A 75 12.80 -4.73 23.89
N GLU A 76 12.09 -3.67 24.28
CA GLU A 76 10.71 -3.45 23.83
C GLU A 76 10.67 -3.03 22.36
N VAL A 77 9.83 -3.70 21.56
CA VAL A 77 9.66 -3.39 20.13
C VAL A 77 8.68 -2.24 19.95
N THR A 78 9.14 -1.19 19.28
CA THR A 78 8.32 -0.03 18.87
C THR A 78 7.65 -0.27 17.51
N LEU A 79 6.66 0.56 17.15
CA LEU A 79 5.99 0.47 15.84
C LEU A 79 6.98 0.58 14.67
N HIS A 80 7.90 1.56 14.72
CA HIS A 80 8.89 1.77 13.66
C HIS A 80 9.97 0.69 13.63
N GLU A 81 10.28 0.05 14.78
CA GLU A 81 11.13 -1.16 14.79
C GLU A 81 10.42 -2.36 14.19
N ALA A 82 9.11 -2.53 14.45
CA ALA A 82 8.32 -3.57 13.81
C ALA A 82 8.30 -3.40 12.28
N PHE A 83 8.13 -2.18 11.76
CA PHE A 83 8.29 -1.90 10.33
C PHE A 83 9.70 -2.21 9.82
N ALA A 84 10.72 -1.83 10.58
CA ALA A 84 12.11 -2.05 10.19
C ALA A 84 12.45 -3.54 10.06
N ARG A 85 12.04 -4.34 11.04
CA ARG A 85 12.18 -5.81 11.04
C ARG A 85 11.36 -6.45 9.92
N ALA A 86 10.11 -6.03 9.73
CA ALA A 86 9.27 -6.53 8.66
C ALA A 86 9.91 -6.31 7.28
N LEU A 87 10.23 -5.07 6.89
CA LEU A 87 10.78 -4.82 5.56
C LEU A 87 12.18 -5.44 5.35
N LYS A 88 13.01 -5.53 6.40
CA LYS A 88 14.35 -6.14 6.32
C LYS A 88 14.30 -7.66 6.14
N TYR A 89 13.33 -8.34 6.75
CA TYR A 89 13.25 -9.81 6.79
C TYR A 89 12.06 -10.43 6.04
N ASN A 90 11.14 -9.62 5.50
CA ASN A 90 10.00 -10.10 4.73
C ASN A 90 10.43 -10.62 3.34
N TYR A 91 9.95 -11.82 3.02
CA TYR A 91 10.31 -12.53 1.79
C TYR A 91 9.61 -11.99 0.54
N ASP A 92 8.43 -11.38 0.63
CA ASP A 92 7.76 -10.73 -0.50
C ASP A 92 8.54 -9.49 -0.96
N TYR A 93 9.04 -8.69 0.00
CA TYR A 93 9.91 -7.55 -0.29
C TYR A 93 11.23 -8.01 -0.95
N ARG A 94 11.86 -9.05 -0.40
CA ARG A 94 13.07 -9.66 -0.98
C ARG A 94 12.81 -10.18 -2.40
N LEU A 95 11.70 -10.86 -2.63
CA LEU A 95 11.27 -11.35 -3.94
C LEU A 95 11.10 -10.20 -4.94
N ARG A 96 10.37 -9.13 -4.60
CA ARG A 96 10.23 -7.96 -5.49
C ARG A 96 11.56 -7.27 -5.77
N SER A 97 12.48 -7.22 -4.80
CA SER A 97 13.82 -6.70 -5.04
C SER A 97 14.63 -7.59 -5.99
N MET A 98 14.48 -8.91 -5.92
CA MET A 98 15.11 -9.85 -6.86
C MET A 98 14.49 -9.78 -8.26
N GLU A 99 13.17 -9.62 -8.37
CA GLU A 99 12.48 -9.35 -9.65
C GLU A 99 12.95 -8.05 -10.30
N GLN A 100 13.13 -6.97 -9.51
CA GLN A 100 13.71 -5.70 -9.98
C GLN A 100 15.14 -5.90 -10.50
N SER A 101 15.99 -6.62 -9.76
CA SER A 101 17.34 -6.94 -10.20
C SER A 101 17.35 -7.79 -11.47
N MET A 102 16.46 -8.78 -11.59
CA MET A 102 16.30 -9.58 -12.80
C MET A 102 15.86 -8.74 -14.00
N ALA A 103 14.90 -7.82 -13.83
CA ALA A 103 14.49 -6.88 -14.88
C ALA A 103 15.66 -5.99 -15.32
N SER A 104 16.51 -5.53 -14.39
CA SER A 104 17.72 -4.78 -14.72
C SER A 104 18.71 -5.63 -15.52
N SER A 105 18.93 -6.89 -15.14
CA SER A 105 19.78 -7.81 -15.90
C SER A 105 19.23 -8.12 -17.30
N GLN A 106 17.90 -8.19 -17.46
CA GLN A 106 17.25 -8.34 -18.77
C GLN A 106 17.39 -7.08 -19.64
N LEU A 107 17.36 -5.89 -19.06
CA LEU A 107 17.71 -4.64 -19.74
C LEU A 107 19.17 -4.66 -20.20
N ASP A 108 20.10 -5.10 -19.34
CA ASP A 108 21.51 -5.18 -19.72
C ASP A 108 21.75 -6.20 -20.84
N LEU A 109 21.09 -7.36 -20.80
CA LEU A 109 21.10 -8.33 -21.91
C LEU A 109 20.55 -7.69 -23.22
N ALA A 110 19.43 -6.97 -23.14
CA ALA A 110 18.84 -6.28 -24.29
C ALA A 110 19.72 -5.15 -24.86
N LYS A 111 20.71 -4.64 -24.11
CA LYS A 111 21.72 -3.72 -24.67
C LYS A 111 22.73 -4.47 -25.56
N TYR A 112 23.08 -5.72 -25.22
CA TYR A 112 24.00 -6.54 -26.02
C TYR A 112 23.36 -7.03 -27.32
N ASP A 113 22.03 -7.24 -27.35
CA ASP A 113 21.24 -7.53 -28.58
C ASP A 113 21.42 -6.47 -29.70
N MET A 114 21.90 -5.26 -29.36
CA MET A 114 22.13 -4.16 -30.31
C MET A 114 23.51 -4.20 -30.97
N LEU A 115 24.43 -5.09 -30.54
CA LEU A 115 25.78 -5.16 -31.08
C LEU A 115 25.83 -5.93 -32.42
N PRO A 116 26.77 -5.59 -33.32
CA PRO A 116 27.11 -6.43 -34.47
C PRO A 116 27.46 -7.86 -34.03
N ARG A 117 26.97 -8.86 -34.78
CA ARG A 117 27.26 -10.27 -34.50
C ARG A 117 28.59 -10.66 -35.14
N LEU A 118 29.56 -11.08 -34.33
CA LEU A 118 30.79 -11.71 -34.80
C LEU A 118 30.65 -13.23 -34.70
N THR A 119 30.63 -13.91 -35.85
CA THR A 119 30.54 -15.37 -35.94
C THR A 119 31.83 -15.93 -36.54
N VAL A 120 32.50 -16.84 -35.84
CA VAL A 120 33.58 -17.65 -36.40
C VAL A 120 33.00 -19.04 -36.68
N ALA A 121 33.11 -19.51 -37.93
CA ALA A 121 32.65 -20.83 -38.33
C ALA A 121 33.74 -21.60 -39.08
N ALA A 122 33.72 -22.92 -38.92
CA ALA A 122 34.49 -23.85 -39.70
C ALA A 122 33.54 -24.93 -40.25
N GLY A 123 33.65 -25.20 -41.55
CA GLY A 123 32.77 -26.10 -42.27
C GLY A 123 33.54 -27.19 -43.00
N TYR A 124 32.91 -28.35 -43.13
CA TYR A 124 33.31 -29.42 -44.04
C TYR A 124 32.16 -29.65 -45.01
N SER A 125 32.44 -29.62 -46.31
CA SER A 125 31.44 -29.91 -47.34
C SER A 125 31.96 -30.98 -48.30
N SER A 126 31.10 -31.93 -48.67
CA SER A 126 31.42 -32.99 -49.61
C SER A 126 30.25 -33.26 -50.56
N ARG A 127 30.54 -33.44 -51.85
CA ARG A 127 29.56 -33.62 -52.92
C ARG A 127 29.66 -35.00 -53.58
N SER A 128 28.50 -35.55 -53.95
CA SER A 128 28.37 -36.77 -54.75
C SER A 128 28.62 -36.55 -56.25
N ASN A 129 28.76 -35.29 -56.69
CA ASN A 129 29.11 -34.90 -58.05
C ASN A 129 30.15 -33.78 -58.08
N ASP A 130 30.80 -33.61 -59.23
CA ASP A 130 31.79 -32.55 -59.44
C ASP A 130 31.09 -31.21 -59.70
N ALA A 131 31.73 -30.12 -59.26
CA ALA A 131 31.22 -28.76 -59.42
C ALA A 131 31.64 -28.18 -60.78
N GLY A 132 31.04 -28.68 -61.86
CA GLY A 132 31.31 -28.24 -63.23
C GLY A 132 30.68 -26.89 -63.57
N SER A 133 31.47 -25.98 -64.14
CA SER A 133 31.03 -24.72 -64.73
C SER A 133 31.78 -24.43 -66.04
N ARG A 134 31.28 -23.48 -66.85
CA ARG A 134 32.09 -22.87 -67.91
C ARG A 134 32.78 -21.65 -67.32
N SER A 135 34.06 -21.50 -67.64
CA SER A 135 34.90 -20.38 -67.20
C SER A 135 35.17 -19.43 -68.36
N VAL A 136 35.34 -18.16 -68.03
CA VAL A 136 35.92 -17.15 -68.91
C VAL A 136 37.37 -16.93 -68.47
N ASP A 137 38.30 -16.90 -69.41
CA ASP A 137 39.71 -16.57 -69.12
C ASP A 137 39.80 -15.10 -68.66
N LEU A 138 40.33 -14.89 -67.46
CA LEU A 138 40.47 -13.58 -66.83
C LEU A 138 41.46 -12.65 -67.55
N ALA A 139 42.37 -13.19 -68.38
CA ALA A 139 43.36 -12.41 -69.13
C ALA A 139 42.92 -12.13 -70.57
N THR A 140 42.16 -13.03 -71.21
CA THR A 140 41.78 -12.90 -72.64
C THR A 140 40.28 -12.65 -72.88
N GLY A 141 39.42 -12.87 -71.89
CA GLY A 141 37.97 -12.68 -71.99
C GLY A 141 37.22 -13.74 -72.79
N VAL A 142 37.88 -14.81 -73.23
CA VAL A 142 37.28 -15.89 -74.03
C VAL A 142 36.58 -16.92 -73.13
N GLU A 143 35.35 -17.32 -73.48
CA GLU A 143 34.60 -18.37 -72.78
C GLU A 143 35.04 -19.78 -73.23
N SER A 144 35.22 -20.69 -72.27
CA SER A 144 35.47 -22.12 -72.52
C SER A 144 34.20 -22.84 -72.99
N ASN A 145 34.28 -23.48 -74.17
CA ASN A 145 33.25 -24.42 -74.65
C ASN A 145 33.16 -25.74 -73.87
N LEU A 146 34.12 -26.02 -72.97
CA LEU A 146 34.15 -27.20 -72.10
C LEU A 146 33.72 -26.86 -70.67
N PHE A 147 32.96 -27.77 -70.05
CA PHE A 147 32.71 -27.73 -68.61
C PHE A 147 33.97 -28.14 -67.84
N SER A 148 34.38 -27.31 -66.89
CA SER A 148 35.57 -27.51 -66.06
C SER A 148 35.20 -27.44 -64.57
N GLY A 149 35.93 -28.16 -63.72
CA GLY A 149 35.71 -28.15 -62.28
C GLY A 149 36.61 -27.15 -61.58
N ALA A 150 36.07 -26.00 -61.18
CA ALA A 150 36.80 -24.98 -60.40
C ALA A 150 36.73 -25.20 -58.87
N GLN A 151 36.14 -26.32 -58.43
CA GLN A 151 35.92 -26.62 -57.01
C GLN A 151 36.01 -28.12 -56.73
N GLU A 152 36.80 -28.48 -55.71
CA GLU A 152 36.93 -29.86 -55.24
C GLU A 152 35.63 -30.40 -54.65
N ARG A 153 35.38 -31.70 -54.86
CA ARG A 153 34.20 -32.41 -54.32
C ARG A 153 34.12 -32.31 -52.81
N THR A 154 35.26 -32.34 -52.15
CA THR A 154 35.41 -32.25 -50.69
C THR A 154 36.29 -31.04 -50.38
N ARG A 155 35.82 -30.15 -49.51
CA ARG A 155 36.60 -28.98 -49.07
C ARG A 155 36.23 -28.53 -47.66
N ASN A 156 37.22 -27.91 -47.02
CA ASN A 156 37.10 -27.31 -45.70
C ASN A 156 37.04 -25.80 -45.86
N THR A 157 36.06 -25.16 -45.21
CA THR A 157 35.92 -23.71 -45.15
C THR A 157 36.15 -23.22 -43.74
N GLN A 158 36.73 -22.03 -43.58
CA GLN A 158 36.86 -21.34 -42.30
C GLN A 158 36.58 -19.87 -42.55
N ASN A 159 35.74 -19.24 -41.74
CA ASN A 159 35.49 -17.82 -41.85
C ASN A 159 35.20 -17.15 -40.50
N ALA A 160 35.52 -15.86 -40.46
CA ALA A 160 35.06 -14.93 -39.43
C ALA A 160 34.19 -13.87 -40.11
N VAL A 161 32.92 -13.79 -39.72
CA VAL A 161 31.92 -12.89 -40.30
C VAL A 161 31.42 -11.94 -39.22
N LEU A 162 31.61 -10.65 -39.44
CA LEU A 162 31.00 -9.56 -38.69
C LEU A 162 29.76 -9.08 -39.47
N ALA A 163 28.58 -9.29 -38.90
CA ALA A 163 27.29 -8.96 -39.49
C ALA A 163 26.56 -7.90 -38.64
N TRP A 164 26.12 -6.81 -39.26
CA TRP A 164 25.31 -5.78 -38.62
C TRP A 164 24.05 -5.49 -39.45
N ASN A 165 22.87 -5.71 -38.84
CA ASN A 165 21.59 -5.43 -39.48
C ASN A 165 20.98 -4.17 -38.86
N VAL A 166 20.82 -3.12 -39.66
CA VAL A 166 20.39 -1.78 -39.21
C VAL A 166 18.93 -1.79 -38.72
N LEU A 167 18.08 -2.64 -39.32
CA LEU A 167 16.69 -2.78 -38.91
C LEU A 167 16.57 -3.60 -37.61
N ASP A 168 17.35 -4.68 -37.48
CA ASP A 168 17.43 -5.48 -36.26
C ASP A 168 17.96 -4.63 -35.10
N PHE A 169 18.96 -3.78 -35.33
CA PHE A 169 19.41 -2.76 -34.38
C PHE A 169 18.27 -1.83 -33.95
N GLY A 170 17.48 -1.29 -34.89
CA GLY A 170 16.35 -0.42 -34.56
C GLY A 170 15.26 -1.13 -33.74
N VAL A 171 14.94 -2.38 -34.07
CA VAL A 171 13.99 -3.22 -33.33
C VAL A 171 14.53 -3.58 -31.93
N SER A 172 15.80 -3.93 -31.81
CA SER A 172 16.47 -4.24 -30.55
C SER A 172 16.63 -3.01 -29.66
N TYR A 173 16.86 -1.83 -30.23
CA TYR A 173 16.84 -0.56 -29.49
C TYR A 173 15.47 -0.26 -28.88
N VAL A 174 14.38 -0.46 -29.64
CA VAL A 174 13.02 -0.34 -29.09
C VAL A 174 12.74 -1.42 -28.04
N ARG A 175 13.24 -2.65 -28.21
CA ARG A 175 13.18 -3.72 -27.19
C ARG A 175 13.93 -3.33 -25.91
N ALA A 176 15.13 -2.75 -26.01
CA ALA A 176 15.88 -2.25 -24.87
C ALA A 176 15.12 -1.11 -24.15
N GLN A 177 14.46 -0.21 -24.89
CA GLN A 177 13.54 0.79 -24.29
C GLN A 177 12.35 0.12 -23.57
N GLN A 178 11.76 -0.95 -24.12
CA GLN A 178 10.71 -1.70 -23.43
C GLN A 178 11.21 -2.32 -22.13
N GLN A 179 12.39 -2.95 -22.12
CA GLN A 179 12.97 -3.50 -20.90
C GLN A 179 13.33 -2.42 -19.87
N ALA A 180 13.78 -1.24 -20.30
CA ALA A 180 14.00 -0.12 -19.39
C ALA A 180 12.69 0.34 -18.71
N VAL A 181 11.55 0.25 -19.40
CA VAL A 181 10.24 0.51 -18.78
C VAL A 181 9.79 -0.63 -17.87
N GLN A 182 10.14 -1.90 -18.18
CA GLN A 182 9.87 -3.03 -17.28
C GLN A 182 10.64 -2.91 -15.94
N VAL A 183 11.85 -2.34 -15.93
CA VAL A 183 12.57 -2.01 -14.68
C VAL A 183 11.76 -1.03 -13.82
N MET A 184 11.19 0.01 -14.41
CA MET A 184 10.35 0.97 -13.68
C MET A 184 9.07 0.30 -13.15
N ILE A 185 8.43 -0.59 -13.92
CA ILE A 185 7.28 -1.38 -13.45
C ILE A 185 7.64 -2.26 -12.25
N ALA A 186 8.82 -2.89 -12.27
CA ALA A 186 9.29 -3.69 -11.14
C ALA A 186 9.56 -2.83 -9.89
N GLU A 187 10.04 -1.60 -10.06
CA GLU A 187 10.20 -0.62 -8.98
C GLU A 187 8.86 -0.20 -8.36
N GLU A 188 7.85 0.15 -9.17
CA GLU A 188 6.52 0.50 -8.66
C GLU A 188 5.85 -0.69 -7.93
N ARG A 189 5.99 -1.90 -8.46
CA ARG A 189 5.51 -3.12 -7.77
C ARG A 189 6.20 -3.36 -6.42
N LYS A 190 7.49 -3.02 -6.32
CA LYS A 190 8.23 -3.04 -5.05
C LYS A 190 7.71 -1.98 -4.08
N ARG A 191 7.47 -0.74 -4.53
CA ARG A 191 6.85 0.33 -3.71
C ARG A 191 5.47 -0.09 -3.18
N LYS A 192 4.62 -0.70 -4.03
CA LYS A 192 3.32 -1.25 -3.64
C LYS A 192 3.41 -2.31 -2.54
N VAL A 193 4.36 -3.25 -2.64
CA VAL A 193 4.56 -4.27 -1.59
C VAL A 193 4.98 -3.64 -0.26
N VAL A 194 5.83 -2.62 -0.27
CA VAL A 194 6.21 -1.86 0.94
C VAL A 194 5.00 -1.18 1.59
N GLN A 195 4.15 -0.51 0.80
CA GLN A 195 2.94 0.16 1.28
C GLN A 195 1.95 -0.83 1.93
N ASN A 196 1.83 -2.05 1.39
CA ASN A 196 1.02 -3.11 1.97
C ASN A 196 1.62 -3.65 3.27
N ILE A 197 2.91 -4.01 3.29
CA ILE A 197 3.61 -4.47 4.50
C ILE A 197 3.50 -3.43 5.63
N SER A 198 3.65 -2.14 5.33
CA SER A 198 3.48 -1.07 6.32
C SER A 198 2.05 -1.01 6.88
N GLN A 199 1.03 -1.21 6.05
CA GLN A 199 -0.36 -1.25 6.53
C GLN A 199 -0.59 -2.47 7.44
N ASP A 200 -0.19 -3.66 7.00
CA ASP A 200 -0.43 -4.92 7.69
C ASP A 200 0.31 -4.99 9.04
N VAL A 201 1.59 -4.58 9.05
CA VAL A 201 2.40 -4.50 10.27
C VAL A 201 1.83 -3.48 11.24
N ARG A 202 1.29 -2.34 10.78
CA ARG A 202 0.67 -1.35 11.68
C ARG A 202 -0.59 -1.94 12.34
N GLN A 203 -1.46 -2.58 11.55
CA GLN A 203 -2.67 -3.20 12.05
C GLN A 203 -2.37 -4.33 13.04
N ALA A 204 -1.39 -5.18 12.74
CA ALA A 204 -0.95 -6.26 13.63
C ALA A 204 -0.28 -5.72 14.90
N PHE A 205 0.60 -4.71 14.79
CA PHE A 205 1.26 -4.08 15.92
C PHE A 205 0.24 -3.50 16.91
N TRP A 206 -0.71 -2.70 16.44
CA TRP A 206 -1.71 -2.11 17.33
C TRP A 206 -2.62 -3.18 17.95
N ARG A 207 -3.10 -4.18 17.20
CA ARG A 207 -3.87 -5.29 17.79
C ARG A 207 -3.07 -6.06 18.85
N ALA A 208 -1.78 -6.32 18.61
CA ALA A 208 -0.90 -6.99 19.57
C ALA A 208 -0.61 -6.11 20.80
N TYR A 209 -0.50 -4.79 20.62
CA TYR A 209 -0.37 -3.83 21.72
C TYR A 209 -1.64 -3.79 22.57
N VAL A 210 -2.84 -3.73 21.98
CA VAL A 210 -4.11 -3.86 22.74
C VAL A 210 -4.12 -5.17 23.52
N ALA A 211 -3.77 -6.29 22.88
CA ALA A 211 -3.71 -7.59 23.53
C ALA A 211 -2.77 -7.60 24.74
N GLN A 212 -1.61 -6.93 24.64
CA GLN A 212 -0.67 -6.80 25.76
C GLN A 212 -1.23 -5.97 26.92
N GLN A 213 -1.97 -4.90 26.64
CA GLN A 213 -2.52 -4.02 27.69
C GLN A 213 -3.75 -4.61 28.37
N THR A 214 -4.65 -5.28 27.64
CA THR A 214 -5.99 -5.62 28.14
C THR A 214 -6.14 -7.07 28.61
N LEU A 215 -5.44 -8.03 27.98
CA LEU A 215 -5.63 -9.45 28.28
C LEU A 215 -5.25 -9.85 29.72
N PRO A 216 -4.22 -9.29 30.39
CA PRO A 216 -3.92 -9.64 31.77
C PRO A 216 -5.09 -9.37 32.72
N ARG A 217 -5.73 -8.20 32.61
CA ARG A 217 -6.92 -7.82 33.40
C ARG A 217 -8.13 -8.69 33.06
N MET A 218 -8.31 -9.05 31.79
CA MET A 218 -9.35 -10.00 31.35
C MET A 218 -9.15 -11.40 31.95
N ASP A 219 -7.91 -11.90 32.00
CA ASP A 219 -7.58 -13.22 32.54
C ASP A 219 -7.76 -13.29 34.06
N GLU A 220 -7.43 -12.22 34.78
CA GLU A 220 -7.72 -12.08 36.21
C GLU A 220 -9.25 -12.12 36.48
N LEU A 221 -10.02 -11.28 35.78
CA LEU A 221 -11.47 -11.22 35.93
C LEU A 221 -12.15 -12.54 35.54
N LEU A 222 -11.65 -13.21 34.50
CA LEU A 222 -12.16 -14.53 34.09
C LEU A 222 -11.96 -15.59 35.18
N ASN A 223 -10.88 -15.51 35.96
CA ASN A 223 -10.65 -16.39 37.10
C ASN A 223 -11.54 -16.01 38.29
N ARG A 224 -11.68 -14.72 38.62
CA ARG A 224 -12.61 -14.24 39.67
C ARG A 224 -14.06 -14.65 39.38
N VAL A 225 -14.51 -14.61 38.12
CA VAL A 225 -15.84 -15.09 37.70
C VAL A 225 -15.99 -16.61 37.86
N LYS A 226 -14.97 -17.42 37.57
CA LYS A 226 -15.01 -18.88 37.82
C LYS A 226 -15.06 -19.20 39.31
N GLU A 227 -14.30 -18.48 40.13
CA GLU A 227 -14.36 -18.65 41.58
C GLU A 227 -15.71 -18.24 42.15
N ALA A 228 -16.30 -17.14 41.67
CA ALA A 228 -17.64 -16.70 42.05
C ALA A 228 -18.71 -17.75 41.72
N LEU A 229 -18.62 -18.41 40.56
CA LEU A 229 -19.47 -19.55 40.20
C LEU A 229 -19.35 -20.69 41.21
N LEU A 230 -18.12 -21.16 41.48
CA LEU A 230 -17.86 -22.23 42.44
C LEU A 230 -18.28 -21.87 43.87
N ARG A 231 -18.18 -20.59 44.27
CA ARG A 231 -18.72 -20.09 45.55
C ARG A 231 -20.26 -20.14 45.56
N SER A 232 -20.91 -19.74 44.47
CA SER A 232 -22.37 -19.74 44.36
C SER A 232 -22.97 -21.15 44.36
N GLU A 233 -22.33 -22.13 43.71
CA GLU A 233 -22.74 -23.54 43.73
C GLU A 233 -22.70 -24.14 45.15
N ARG A 234 -21.67 -23.78 45.94
CA ARG A 234 -21.59 -24.18 47.35
C ARG A 234 -22.66 -23.51 48.20
N MET A 235 -22.86 -22.19 48.05
CA MET A 235 -23.90 -21.47 48.79
C MET A 235 -25.32 -21.98 48.49
N GLU A 236 -25.58 -22.48 47.29
CA GLU A 236 -26.83 -23.18 46.95
C GLU A 236 -26.93 -24.53 47.69
N THR A 237 -25.90 -25.37 47.56
CA THR A 237 -25.84 -26.72 48.14
C THR A 237 -25.93 -26.69 49.68
N GLU A 238 -25.27 -25.73 50.30
CA GLU A 238 -25.22 -25.49 51.75
C GLU A 238 -26.42 -24.65 52.25
N ARG A 239 -27.33 -24.24 51.35
CA ARG A 239 -28.54 -23.44 51.64
C ARG A 239 -28.27 -22.09 52.33
N MET A 240 -27.13 -21.48 52.03
CA MET A 240 -26.75 -20.15 52.52
C MET A 240 -27.47 -19.01 51.80
N LEU A 241 -27.98 -19.26 50.58
CA LEU A 241 -28.78 -18.34 49.79
C LEU A 241 -30.13 -18.98 49.40
N ALA A 242 -31.12 -18.15 49.08
CA ALA A 242 -32.35 -18.64 48.47
C ALA A 242 -32.05 -19.27 47.10
N PRO A 243 -32.60 -20.44 46.74
CA PRO A 243 -32.23 -21.16 45.51
C PRO A 243 -32.34 -20.31 44.23
N LEU A 244 -33.42 -19.54 44.09
CA LEU A 244 -33.62 -18.64 42.95
C LEU A 244 -32.55 -17.53 42.87
N GLN A 245 -32.06 -17.03 44.01
CA GLN A 245 -31.03 -16.00 44.08
C GLN A 245 -29.65 -16.57 43.73
N ALA A 246 -29.35 -17.80 44.17
CA ALA A 246 -28.12 -18.50 43.79
C ALA A 246 -28.08 -18.81 42.29
N LEU A 247 -29.18 -19.32 41.71
CA LEU A 247 -29.29 -19.57 40.27
C LEU A 247 -29.21 -18.28 39.43
N ALA A 248 -29.78 -17.18 39.92
CA ALA A 248 -29.67 -15.88 39.27
C ALA A 248 -28.21 -15.37 39.26
N TYR A 249 -27.48 -15.53 40.37
CA TYR A 249 -26.06 -15.17 40.45
C TYR A 249 -25.21 -16.04 39.53
N GLN A 250 -25.41 -17.37 39.52
CA GLN A 250 -24.76 -18.28 38.58
C GLN A 250 -24.99 -17.86 37.12
N ARG A 251 -26.24 -17.53 36.74
CA ARG A 251 -26.56 -17.06 35.38
C ARG A 251 -25.79 -15.78 35.03
N ALA A 252 -25.81 -14.78 35.92
CA ALA A 252 -25.08 -13.53 35.72
C ALA A 252 -23.57 -13.76 35.54
N MET A 253 -22.96 -14.66 36.32
CA MET A 253 -21.55 -15.00 36.18
C MET A 253 -21.24 -15.75 34.87
N LEU A 254 -22.12 -16.66 34.42
CA LEU A 254 -21.99 -17.30 33.11
C LEU A 254 -22.10 -16.28 31.95
N ASP A 255 -22.99 -15.29 32.08
CA ASP A 255 -23.10 -14.19 31.11
C ASP A 255 -21.84 -13.32 31.07
N LEU A 256 -21.22 -13.00 32.22
CA LEU A 256 -19.93 -12.30 32.27
C LEU A 256 -18.80 -13.15 31.68
N HIS A 257 -18.75 -14.45 31.99
CA HIS A 257 -17.78 -15.39 31.45
C HIS A 257 -17.84 -15.43 29.91
N GLN A 258 -19.06 -15.57 29.35
CA GLN A 258 -19.26 -15.59 27.91
C GLN A 258 -18.81 -14.28 27.24
N GLN A 259 -19.10 -13.13 27.85
CA GLN A 259 -18.66 -11.82 27.35
C GLN A 259 -17.13 -11.68 27.34
N ILE A 260 -16.44 -12.05 28.42
CA ILE A 260 -14.98 -11.99 28.51
C ILE A 260 -14.34 -12.93 27.47
N VAL A 261 -14.81 -14.18 27.38
CA VAL A 261 -14.26 -15.17 26.44
C VAL A 261 -14.43 -14.74 24.99
N ALA A 262 -15.61 -14.23 24.61
CA ALA A 262 -15.87 -13.75 23.26
C ALA A 262 -14.90 -12.62 22.85
N ARG A 263 -14.72 -11.61 23.72
CA ARG A 263 -13.79 -10.49 23.44
C ARG A 263 -12.32 -10.93 23.44
N ARG A 264 -11.92 -11.78 24.38
CA ARG A 264 -10.57 -12.33 24.47
C ARG A 264 -10.14 -13.07 23.19
N GLN A 265 -11.06 -13.81 22.56
CA GLN A 265 -10.79 -14.56 21.34
C GLN A 265 -10.40 -13.66 20.14
N GLU A 266 -10.87 -12.41 20.09
CA GLU A 266 -10.56 -11.45 19.00
C GLU A 266 -9.08 -11.02 18.98
N LEU A 267 -8.39 -11.12 20.12
CA LEU A 267 -7.04 -10.58 20.34
C LEU A 267 -5.97 -11.63 20.68
N ILE A 268 -6.34 -12.85 21.09
CA ILE A 268 -5.39 -13.86 21.58
C ILE A 268 -4.31 -14.25 20.55
N LEU A 269 -4.61 -14.15 19.25
CA LEU A 269 -3.67 -14.45 18.15
C LEU A 269 -2.87 -13.24 17.66
N ALA A 270 -3.22 -12.01 18.06
CA ALA A 270 -2.65 -10.79 17.48
C ALA A 270 -1.13 -10.70 17.64
N LYS A 271 -0.59 -11.20 18.76
CA LYS A 271 0.85 -11.23 19.03
C LYS A 271 1.60 -12.24 18.17
N SER A 272 1.00 -13.40 17.88
CA SER A 272 1.55 -14.36 16.91
C SER A 272 1.47 -13.87 15.47
N GLU A 273 0.40 -13.16 15.11
CA GLU A 273 0.26 -12.51 13.79
C GLU A 273 1.34 -11.45 13.58
N LEU A 274 1.58 -10.57 14.57
CA LEU A 274 2.68 -9.62 14.52
C LEU A 274 4.03 -10.32 14.36
N ASN A 275 4.34 -11.30 15.22
CA ASN A 275 5.61 -12.03 15.19
C ASN A 275 5.90 -12.63 13.80
N ALA A 276 4.89 -13.18 13.12
CA ALA A 276 5.03 -13.71 11.77
C ALA A 276 5.41 -12.62 10.75
N LEU A 277 4.77 -11.44 10.82
CA LEU A 277 5.06 -10.32 9.91
C LEU A 277 6.46 -9.70 10.14
N ILE A 278 6.97 -9.73 11.37
CA ILE A 278 8.33 -9.25 11.72
C ILE A 278 9.39 -10.36 11.70
N ASN A 279 9.08 -11.50 11.08
CA ASN A 279 9.93 -12.69 10.90
C ASN A 279 10.56 -13.25 12.19
N LEU A 280 9.81 -13.23 13.30
CA LEU A 280 10.17 -13.91 14.54
C LEU A 280 9.54 -15.31 14.59
N ARG A 281 10.20 -16.23 15.31
CA ARG A 281 9.69 -17.59 15.47
C ARG A 281 8.31 -17.59 16.17
N PRO A 282 7.34 -18.40 15.73
CA PRO A 282 6.08 -18.58 16.44
C PRO A 282 6.31 -18.93 17.91
N GLY A 283 5.54 -18.31 18.82
CA GLY A 283 5.70 -18.47 20.27
C GLY A 283 6.76 -17.58 20.93
N THR A 284 7.55 -16.79 20.18
CA THR A 284 8.50 -15.83 20.77
C THR A 284 7.77 -14.78 21.62
N VAL A 285 8.17 -14.61 22.88
CA VAL A 285 7.60 -13.60 23.77
C VAL A 285 8.34 -12.27 23.56
N VAL A 286 7.62 -11.25 23.11
CA VAL A 286 8.11 -9.89 22.85
C VAL A 286 7.32 -8.89 23.68
N THR A 287 7.94 -7.86 24.24
CA THR A 287 7.24 -6.70 24.82
C THR A 287 7.11 -5.58 23.78
N LEU A 288 5.94 -4.94 23.72
CA LEU A 288 5.62 -3.89 22.75
C LEU A 288 5.51 -2.53 23.44
N SER A 289 6.06 -1.49 22.82
CA SER A 289 6.02 -0.12 23.33
C SER A 289 5.39 0.85 22.32
N ALA A 290 4.26 1.46 22.68
CA ALA A 290 3.65 2.52 21.87
C ALA A 290 4.14 3.92 22.28
N GLY A 291 4.42 4.15 23.57
CA GLY A 291 5.03 5.40 24.07
C GLY A 291 4.37 6.67 23.54
N GLN A 292 5.13 7.47 22.77
CA GLN A 292 4.65 8.71 22.15
C GLN A 292 3.56 8.46 21.09
N GLU A 293 3.59 7.34 20.36
CA GLU A 293 2.63 7.05 19.29
C GLU A 293 1.19 6.96 19.79
N GLU A 294 0.95 6.48 21.02
CA GLU A 294 -0.40 6.46 21.60
C GLU A 294 -0.96 7.88 21.77
N GLN A 295 -0.10 8.81 22.21
CA GLN A 295 -0.47 10.21 22.42
C GLN A 295 -0.71 10.94 21.10
N GLU A 296 0.16 10.75 20.10
CA GLU A 296 -0.02 11.33 18.76
C GLU A 296 -1.30 10.81 18.10
N THR A 297 -1.58 9.49 18.22
CA THR A 297 -2.82 8.88 17.72
C THR A 297 -4.06 9.60 18.24
N SER A 298 -4.09 9.89 19.55
CA SER A 298 -5.24 10.52 20.20
C SER A 298 -5.51 11.96 19.74
N LYS A 299 -4.57 12.57 19.03
CA LYS A 299 -4.60 13.96 18.54
C LYS A 299 -4.76 14.07 17.01
N LEU A 300 -4.91 12.95 16.30
CA LEU A 300 -5.04 12.93 14.84
C LEU A 300 -6.25 13.77 14.37
N GLN A 301 -5.97 14.78 13.56
CA GLN A 301 -6.97 15.71 13.03
C GLN A 301 -7.75 15.11 11.84
N PRO A 302 -8.97 15.61 11.54
CA PRO A 302 -9.72 15.23 10.34
C PRO A 302 -8.95 15.59 9.06
N PHE A 303 -9.02 14.76 8.02
CA PHE A 303 -8.62 15.19 6.67
C PHE A 303 -9.80 15.90 6.01
N ASP A 304 -9.59 17.15 5.61
CA ASP A 304 -10.64 18.05 5.14
C ASP A 304 -10.46 18.45 3.67
N ASP A 305 -9.22 18.52 3.17
CA ASP A 305 -8.95 18.75 1.74
C ASP A 305 -8.94 17.42 0.97
N LEU A 306 -10.15 16.97 0.64
CA LEU A 306 -10.35 15.75 -0.14
C LEU A 306 -9.84 15.88 -1.59
N ASN A 307 -9.67 17.09 -2.11
CA ASN A 307 -9.18 17.30 -3.48
C ASN A 307 -7.65 17.20 -3.54
N ALA A 308 -6.94 17.69 -2.52
CA ALA A 308 -5.52 17.45 -2.35
C ALA A 308 -5.20 15.97 -2.13
N LEU A 309 -6.02 15.23 -1.37
CA LEU A 309 -5.89 13.77 -1.22
C LEU A 309 -6.07 13.05 -2.57
N ASP A 310 -7.11 13.39 -3.33
CA ASP A 310 -7.35 12.83 -4.67
C ASP A 310 -6.17 13.11 -5.62
N LEU A 311 -5.69 14.36 -5.69
CA LEU A 311 -4.54 14.74 -6.52
C LEU A 311 -3.25 14.04 -6.10
N ALA A 312 -3.01 13.87 -4.80
CA ALA A 312 -1.87 13.10 -4.31
C ALA A 312 -1.97 11.63 -4.73
N ALA A 313 -3.15 11.02 -4.59
CA ALA A 313 -3.39 9.64 -5.00
C ALA A 313 -3.14 9.42 -6.50
N LEU A 314 -3.65 10.32 -7.36
CA LEU A 314 -3.47 10.21 -8.81
C LEU A 314 -1.99 10.29 -9.24
N ASN A 315 -1.16 11.04 -8.51
CA ASN A 315 0.25 11.19 -8.83
C ASN A 315 1.14 10.11 -8.20
N ASN A 316 0.81 9.61 -7.01
CA ASN A 316 1.73 8.81 -6.20
C ASN A 316 1.36 7.32 -6.09
N ARG A 317 0.14 6.90 -6.46
CA ARG A 317 -0.25 5.49 -6.47
C ARG A 317 0.62 4.66 -7.42
N PRO A 318 1.36 3.64 -6.93
CA PRO A 318 2.19 2.80 -7.81
C PRO A 318 1.39 2.03 -8.86
N GLU A 319 0.11 1.73 -8.58
CA GLU A 319 -0.79 1.05 -9.52
C GLU A 319 -1.11 1.91 -10.77
N LEU A 320 -1.30 3.22 -10.59
CA LEU A 320 -1.53 4.14 -11.70
C LEU A 320 -0.25 4.35 -12.51
N ARG A 321 0.90 4.50 -11.82
CA ARG A 321 2.22 4.56 -12.47
C ARG A 321 2.53 3.29 -13.26
N GLU A 322 2.19 2.11 -12.75
CA GLU A 322 2.33 0.86 -13.50
C GLU A 322 1.49 0.86 -14.80
N GLU A 323 0.25 1.34 -14.79
CA GLU A 323 -0.55 1.44 -16.03
C GLU A 323 -0.01 2.49 -17.01
N ASP A 324 0.51 3.63 -16.55
CA ASP A 324 1.17 4.61 -17.43
C ASP A 324 2.45 4.02 -18.06
N TYR A 325 3.23 3.22 -17.32
CA TYR A 325 4.37 2.48 -17.87
C TYR A 325 3.95 1.36 -18.83
N ARG A 326 2.87 0.62 -18.54
CA ARG A 326 2.31 -0.38 -19.46
C ARG A 326 1.86 0.27 -20.77
N LYS A 327 1.16 1.40 -20.73
CA LYS A 327 0.79 2.18 -21.92
C LYS A 327 2.04 2.61 -22.72
N LYS A 328 3.12 3.00 -22.04
CA LYS A 328 4.40 3.31 -22.71
C LYS A 328 5.00 2.07 -23.40
N ILE A 329 4.90 0.88 -22.83
CA ILE A 329 5.31 -0.38 -23.49
C ILE A 329 4.44 -0.68 -24.71
N SER A 330 3.11 -0.50 -24.63
CA SER A 330 2.20 -0.66 -25.78
C SER A 330 2.58 0.27 -26.94
N VAL A 331 2.86 1.54 -26.66
CA VAL A 331 3.32 2.51 -27.68
C VAL A 331 4.65 2.09 -28.31
N LEU A 332 5.59 1.56 -27.52
CA LEU A 332 6.85 1.02 -28.03
C LEU A 332 6.64 -0.25 -28.87
N GLU A 333 5.73 -1.14 -28.48
CA GLU A 333 5.40 -2.34 -29.27
C GLU A 333 4.75 -1.96 -30.60
N GLY A 334 3.88 -0.95 -30.62
CA GLY A 334 3.33 -0.38 -31.86
C GLY A 334 4.42 0.21 -32.76
N ARG A 335 5.39 0.95 -32.20
CA ARG A 335 6.56 1.45 -32.97
C ARG A 335 7.40 0.30 -33.53
N LYS A 336 7.67 -0.74 -32.75
CA LYS A 336 8.39 -1.95 -33.16
C LYS A 336 7.65 -2.72 -34.27
N ALA A 337 6.33 -2.83 -34.18
CA ALA A 337 5.49 -3.39 -35.25
C ALA A 337 5.53 -2.55 -36.53
N LEU A 338 5.59 -1.22 -36.43
CA LEU A 338 5.75 -0.32 -37.58
C LEU A 338 7.13 -0.43 -38.23
N LEU A 339 8.22 -0.51 -37.44
CA LEU A 339 9.57 -0.73 -37.95
C LEU A 339 9.66 -2.02 -38.80
N ALA A 340 8.92 -3.07 -38.41
CA ALA A 340 8.92 -4.37 -39.09
C ALA A 340 8.38 -4.36 -40.54
N PHE A 341 7.87 -3.22 -41.05
CA PHE A 341 7.51 -3.01 -42.46
C PHE A 341 8.61 -2.33 -43.29
N LEU A 342 9.65 -1.78 -42.66
CA LEU A 342 10.78 -1.14 -43.35
C LEU A 342 11.71 -2.19 -44.00
N PRO A 343 12.48 -1.82 -45.04
CA PRO A 343 13.52 -2.70 -45.58
C PRO A 343 14.64 -2.94 -44.55
N GLY A 344 15.08 -4.18 -44.43
CA GLY A 344 16.26 -4.56 -43.66
C GLY A 344 17.52 -4.35 -44.48
N ILE A 345 18.50 -3.63 -43.92
CA ILE A 345 19.83 -3.45 -44.50
C ILE A 345 20.81 -4.26 -43.63
N GLU A 346 21.48 -5.23 -44.23
CA GLU A 346 22.49 -6.07 -43.60
C GLU A 346 23.87 -5.77 -44.19
N LEU A 347 24.78 -5.32 -43.33
CA LEU A 347 26.17 -5.01 -43.65
C LEU A 347 27.06 -6.13 -43.12
N ASN A 348 27.77 -6.79 -44.03
CA ASN A 348 28.59 -7.96 -43.73
C ASN A 348 30.05 -7.68 -44.10
N LEU A 349 30.97 -7.92 -43.17
CA LEU A 349 32.41 -7.92 -43.37
C LEU A 349 32.93 -9.29 -42.96
N SER A 350 33.65 -9.98 -43.84
CA SER A 350 34.15 -11.33 -43.59
C SER A 350 35.60 -11.52 -44.02
N SER A 351 36.29 -12.38 -43.28
CA SER A 351 37.57 -12.98 -43.66
C SER A 351 37.34 -14.46 -43.87
N ASN A 352 37.64 -14.95 -45.06
CA ASN A 352 37.31 -16.31 -45.51
C ASN A 352 38.57 -17.07 -45.91
N ARG A 353 38.55 -18.39 -45.70
CA ARG A 353 39.55 -19.35 -46.14
C ARG A 353 38.84 -20.60 -46.67
N ASP A 354 39.28 -21.11 -47.82
CA ASP A 354 38.79 -22.36 -48.41
C ASP A 354 40.00 -23.23 -48.77
N SER A 355 39.90 -24.55 -48.55
CA SER A 355 40.96 -25.51 -48.87
C SER A 355 41.01 -25.91 -50.35
N ASN A 356 40.05 -25.47 -51.16
CA ASN A 356 39.92 -25.80 -52.59
C ASN A 356 41.18 -25.43 -53.39
N LYS A 357 41.96 -26.44 -53.82
CA LYS A 357 43.24 -26.24 -54.53
C LYS A 357 43.15 -25.50 -55.86
N PHE A 358 41.94 -25.33 -56.41
CA PHE A 358 41.70 -24.65 -57.69
C PHE A 358 41.57 -23.12 -57.55
N LEU A 359 41.59 -22.57 -56.33
CA LEU A 359 41.60 -21.12 -56.11
C LEU A 359 43.02 -20.56 -56.27
N LEU A 360 43.14 -19.40 -56.94
CA LEU A 360 44.38 -18.63 -56.98
C LEU A 360 44.77 -18.09 -55.60
N ASN A 361 43.77 -17.66 -54.82
CA ASN A 361 43.92 -17.17 -53.46
C ASN A 361 43.00 -17.98 -52.53
N ASN A 362 43.59 -18.79 -51.65
CA ASN A 362 42.86 -19.61 -50.68
C ASN A 362 42.32 -18.81 -49.48
N THR A 363 42.57 -17.50 -49.42
CA THR A 363 42.12 -16.56 -48.39
C THR A 363 41.71 -15.24 -49.01
N TRP A 364 40.57 -14.68 -48.62
CA TRP A 364 40.12 -13.37 -49.07
C TRP A 364 39.32 -12.63 -47.99
N GLY A 365 39.34 -11.29 -48.06
CA GLY A 365 38.40 -10.44 -47.36
C GLY A 365 37.23 -10.10 -48.27
N GLU A 366 36.02 -10.05 -47.73
CA GLU A 366 34.80 -9.72 -48.46
C GLU A 366 33.94 -8.77 -47.63
N ALA A 367 33.49 -7.68 -48.26
CA ALA A 367 32.58 -6.72 -47.67
C ALA A 367 31.36 -6.57 -48.59
N GLY A 368 30.15 -6.66 -48.03
CA GLY A 368 28.91 -6.64 -48.78
C GLY A 368 27.77 -5.97 -48.02
N SER A 369 26.77 -5.51 -48.77
CA SER A 369 25.52 -4.96 -48.24
C SER A 369 24.34 -5.65 -48.92
N THR A 370 23.41 -6.17 -48.14
CA THR A 370 22.18 -6.79 -48.64
C THR A 370 20.97 -5.98 -48.16
N VAL A 371 20.13 -5.55 -49.10
CA VAL A 371 18.84 -4.91 -48.79
C VAL A 371 17.72 -5.92 -49.05
N SER A 372 16.87 -6.14 -48.06
CA SER A 372 15.75 -7.09 -48.13
C SER A 372 14.45 -6.44 -47.67
N LEU A 373 13.35 -6.71 -48.36
CA LEU A 373 12.02 -6.18 -48.02
C LEU A 373 10.96 -7.26 -48.20
N ASN A 374 10.19 -7.55 -47.14
CA ASN A 374 9.07 -8.47 -47.23
C ASN A 374 7.80 -7.73 -47.68
N LEU A 375 7.57 -7.70 -48.99
CA LEU A 375 6.39 -7.04 -49.60
C LEU A 375 5.06 -7.62 -49.10
N MET A 376 5.00 -8.91 -48.74
CA MET A 376 3.77 -9.54 -48.25
C MET A 376 3.31 -8.97 -46.90
N ARG A 377 4.22 -8.39 -46.10
CA ARG A 377 3.84 -7.69 -44.86
C ARG A 377 3.00 -6.44 -45.13
N ALA A 378 3.11 -5.78 -46.28
CA ALA A 378 2.35 -4.55 -46.55
C ALA A 378 0.83 -4.75 -46.43
N PHE A 379 0.32 -5.93 -46.83
CA PHE A 379 -1.10 -6.28 -46.70
C PHE A 379 -1.57 -6.40 -45.24
N ALA A 380 -0.66 -6.66 -44.29
CA ALA A 380 -0.99 -6.74 -42.86
C ALA A 380 -1.11 -5.36 -42.18
N TYR A 381 -0.55 -4.30 -42.78
CA TYR A 381 -0.49 -2.97 -42.17
C TYR A 381 -1.86 -2.44 -41.67
N PRO A 382 -2.98 -2.52 -42.42
CA PRO A 382 -4.29 -2.08 -41.93
C PRO A 382 -4.84 -2.91 -40.76
N ALA A 383 -4.44 -4.19 -40.65
CA ALA A 383 -4.81 -5.04 -39.51
C ALA A 383 -3.95 -4.70 -38.28
N THR A 384 -2.64 -4.54 -38.46
CA THR A 384 -1.70 -4.09 -37.41
C THR A 384 -2.10 -2.72 -36.85
N LYS A 385 -2.43 -1.75 -37.71
CA LYS A 385 -2.87 -0.42 -37.28
C LYS A 385 -4.13 -0.49 -36.41
N ARG A 386 -5.17 -1.19 -36.86
CA ARG A 386 -6.41 -1.37 -36.07
C ARG A 386 -6.16 -2.07 -34.73
N ALA A 387 -5.30 -3.09 -34.70
CA ALA A 387 -4.94 -3.77 -33.45
C ALA A 387 -4.24 -2.82 -32.45
N GLN A 388 -3.35 -1.95 -32.93
CA GLN A 388 -2.68 -0.94 -32.09
C GLN A 388 -3.65 0.16 -31.61
N GLU A 389 -4.59 0.60 -32.45
CA GLU A 389 -5.65 1.55 -32.06
C GLU A 389 -6.58 0.95 -30.99
N SER A 390 -7.00 -0.30 -31.16
CA SER A 390 -7.79 -1.01 -30.14
C SER A 390 -7.02 -1.24 -28.84
N GLN A 391 -5.71 -1.54 -28.90
CA GLN A 391 -4.87 -1.67 -27.70
C GLN A 391 -4.74 -0.33 -26.96
N ALA A 392 -4.54 0.78 -27.67
CA ALA A 392 -4.47 2.11 -27.06
C ALA A 392 -5.79 2.51 -26.37
N GLN A 393 -6.95 2.23 -27.01
CA GLN A 393 -8.26 2.44 -26.41
C GLN A 393 -8.47 1.57 -25.16
N LEU A 394 -8.01 0.32 -25.18
CA LEU A 394 -8.09 -0.59 -24.04
C LEU A 394 -7.23 -0.11 -22.87
N ASP A 395 -6.00 0.34 -23.13
CA ASP A 395 -5.09 0.83 -22.10
C ASP A 395 -5.60 2.14 -21.47
N ASP A 396 -6.13 3.08 -22.27
CA ASP A 396 -6.79 4.28 -21.73
C ASP A 396 -8.06 3.94 -20.93
N THR A 397 -8.88 3.00 -21.39
CA THR A 397 -10.08 2.56 -20.66
C THR A 397 -9.73 1.93 -19.31
N ARG A 398 -8.71 1.05 -19.28
CA ARG A 398 -8.19 0.43 -18.05
C ARG A 398 -7.69 1.47 -17.07
N ARG A 399 -6.90 2.44 -17.54
CA ARG A 399 -6.37 3.52 -16.69
C ARG A 399 -7.49 4.39 -16.12
N ILE A 400 -8.48 4.77 -16.91
CA ILE A 400 -9.64 5.55 -16.42
C ILE A 400 -10.45 4.77 -15.37
N ALA A 401 -10.65 3.47 -15.58
CA ALA A 401 -11.32 2.61 -14.60
C ALA A 401 -10.52 2.50 -13.29
N LEU A 402 -9.20 2.33 -13.37
CA LEU A 402 -8.32 2.31 -12.20
C LEU A 402 -8.30 3.66 -11.47
N THR A 403 -8.27 4.78 -12.19
CA THR A 403 -8.41 6.13 -11.64
C THR A 403 -9.70 6.27 -10.82
N MET A 404 -10.85 5.84 -11.37
CA MET A 404 -12.12 5.88 -10.64
C MET A 404 -12.08 4.99 -9.38
N ALA A 405 -11.46 3.81 -9.45
CA ALA A 405 -11.31 2.92 -8.31
C ALA A 405 -10.39 3.52 -7.22
N VAL A 406 -9.28 4.15 -7.59
CA VAL A 406 -8.35 4.83 -6.69
C VAL A 406 -9.03 5.99 -5.96
N LEU A 407 -9.71 6.88 -6.69
CA LEU A 407 -10.47 7.99 -6.09
C LEU A 407 -11.54 7.47 -5.13
N THR A 408 -12.29 6.43 -5.54
CA THR A 408 -13.27 5.77 -4.67
C THR A 408 -12.63 5.23 -3.38
N GLN A 409 -11.45 4.60 -3.47
CA GLN A 409 -10.72 4.11 -2.31
C GLN A 409 -10.24 5.24 -1.38
N VAL A 410 -9.79 6.38 -1.90
CA VAL A 410 -9.41 7.56 -1.10
C VAL A 410 -10.62 8.08 -0.30
N ARG A 411 -11.76 8.27 -0.97
CA ARG A 411 -13.00 8.75 -0.33
C ARG A 411 -13.50 7.75 0.74
N ILE A 412 -13.47 6.44 0.47
CA ILE A 412 -13.82 5.41 1.46
C ILE A 412 -12.83 5.38 2.63
N ALA A 413 -11.52 5.47 2.38
CA ALA A 413 -10.50 5.48 3.44
C ALA A 413 -10.69 6.69 4.36
N THR A 414 -10.95 7.87 3.79
CA THR A 414 -11.18 9.10 4.55
C THR A 414 -12.46 9.04 5.38
N GLN A 415 -13.57 8.53 4.83
CA GLN A 415 -14.80 8.31 5.62
C GLN A 415 -14.53 7.33 6.77
N ARG A 416 -13.88 6.19 6.51
CA ARG A 416 -13.54 5.20 7.55
C ARG A 416 -12.64 5.76 8.65
N PHE A 417 -11.78 6.72 8.33
CA PHE A 417 -10.98 7.45 9.31
C PHE A 417 -11.81 8.44 10.14
N GLN A 418 -12.77 9.15 9.53
CA GLN A 418 -13.70 10.01 10.26
C GLN A 418 -14.58 9.21 11.24
N GLU A 419 -15.14 8.07 10.81
CA GLU A 419 -15.90 7.16 11.69
C GLU A 419 -15.02 6.63 12.83
N ALA A 420 -13.83 6.08 12.52
CA ALA A 420 -12.95 5.51 13.55
C ALA A 420 -12.49 6.55 14.59
N ARG A 421 -12.39 7.83 14.22
CA ARG A 421 -12.10 8.93 15.14
C ARG A 421 -13.30 9.22 16.06
N ALA A 422 -14.52 9.19 15.54
CA ALA A 422 -15.74 9.33 16.34
C ALA A 422 -15.92 8.15 17.31
N ASP A 423 -15.74 6.92 16.83
CA ASP A 423 -15.77 5.68 17.64
C ASP A 423 -14.75 5.73 18.78
N TYR A 424 -13.51 6.16 18.51
CA TYR A 424 -12.48 6.33 19.53
C TYR A 424 -12.87 7.38 20.58
N PHE A 425 -13.42 8.52 20.15
CA PHE A 425 -13.87 9.57 21.06
C PHE A 425 -14.98 9.08 22.01
N VAL A 426 -16.01 8.42 21.46
CA VAL A 426 -17.13 7.86 22.24
C VAL A 426 -16.63 6.75 23.17
N SER A 427 -15.81 5.82 22.68
CA SER A 427 -15.25 4.71 23.49
C SER A 427 -14.34 5.22 24.62
N SER A 428 -13.58 6.29 24.37
CA SER A 428 -12.74 6.97 25.37
C SER A 428 -13.58 7.65 26.46
N GLN A 429 -14.73 8.22 26.12
CA GLN A 429 -15.68 8.74 27.11
C GLN A 429 -16.34 7.63 27.92
N ALA A 430 -16.81 6.57 27.26
CA ALA A 430 -17.44 5.42 27.92
C ALA A 430 -16.50 4.77 28.95
N ALA A 431 -15.25 4.47 28.55
CA ALA A 431 -14.24 3.91 29.45
C ALA A 431 -13.97 4.82 30.67
N LYS A 432 -13.92 6.14 30.50
CA LYS A 432 -13.75 7.09 31.62
C LYS A 432 -14.95 7.13 32.56
N VAL A 433 -16.17 6.93 32.05
CA VAL A 433 -17.39 6.88 32.87
C VAL A 433 -17.45 5.55 33.62
N ASP A 434 -17.26 4.41 32.95
CA ASP A 434 -17.32 3.10 33.58
C ASP A 434 -16.20 2.89 34.62
N ALA A 435 -14.98 3.40 34.39
CA ALA A 435 -13.90 3.38 35.39
C ALA A 435 -14.23 4.21 36.64
N ARG A 436 -14.97 5.33 36.50
CA ARG A 436 -15.46 6.10 37.66
C ARG A 436 -16.57 5.36 38.39
N ILE A 437 -17.45 4.65 37.68
CA ILE A 437 -18.49 3.80 38.28
C ILE A 437 -17.81 2.69 39.10
N GLU A 438 -16.84 1.97 38.53
CA GLU A 438 -16.02 0.96 39.23
C GLU A 438 -15.40 1.53 40.52
N GLN A 439 -14.74 2.68 40.45
CA GLN A 439 -14.15 3.32 41.63
C GLN A 439 -15.18 3.66 42.72
N HIS A 440 -16.37 4.14 42.35
CA HIS A 440 -17.44 4.43 43.29
C HIS A 440 -18.08 3.16 43.88
N THR A 441 -18.25 2.09 43.09
CA THR A 441 -18.75 0.79 43.57
C THR A 441 -17.76 0.12 44.52
N LEU A 442 -16.46 0.12 44.18
CA LEU A 442 -15.38 -0.33 45.08
C LEU A 442 -15.45 0.39 46.44
N SER A 443 -15.64 1.71 46.42
CA SER A 443 -15.73 2.54 47.64
C SER A 443 -17.02 2.33 48.44
N ALA A 444 -18.10 1.87 47.81
CA ALA A 444 -19.42 1.67 48.43
C ALA A 444 -19.67 0.22 48.90
N THR A 445 -18.78 -0.70 48.56
CA THR A 445 -18.96 -2.15 48.81
C THR A 445 -18.98 -2.47 50.31
N LYS A 446 -20.04 -3.13 50.76
CA LYS A 446 -20.15 -3.70 52.11
C LYS A 446 -20.10 -5.22 52.03
N ALA A 447 -19.77 -5.90 53.13
CA ALA A 447 -19.69 -7.36 53.20
C ALA A 447 -21.08 -8.05 53.04
N SER A 448 -21.52 -8.20 51.79
CA SER A 448 -22.74 -8.90 51.36
C SER A 448 -22.51 -9.50 49.96
N ALA A 449 -23.01 -10.71 49.71
CA ALA A 449 -22.87 -11.40 48.43
C ALA A 449 -23.49 -10.61 47.25
N GLU A 450 -24.57 -9.86 47.50
CA GLU A 450 -25.20 -8.99 46.49
C GLU A 450 -24.30 -7.80 46.12
N SER A 451 -23.51 -7.30 47.08
CA SER A 451 -22.52 -6.24 46.86
C SER A 451 -21.28 -6.77 46.11
N GLU A 452 -20.88 -8.02 46.34
CA GLU A 452 -19.78 -8.67 45.60
C GLU A 452 -20.16 -8.95 44.14
N MET A 453 -21.40 -9.36 43.88
CA MET A 453 -21.93 -9.56 42.52
C MET A 453 -21.92 -8.26 41.71
N GLU A 454 -22.48 -7.17 42.26
CA GLU A 454 -22.55 -5.90 41.52
C GLU A 454 -21.16 -5.28 41.35
N LEU A 455 -20.25 -5.43 42.32
CA LEU A 455 -18.85 -5.04 42.16
C LEU A 455 -18.18 -5.79 40.98
N LEU A 456 -18.24 -7.12 40.97
CA LEU A 456 -17.60 -7.90 39.90
C LEU A 456 -18.20 -7.58 38.53
N ARG A 457 -19.50 -7.28 38.47
CA ARG A 457 -20.17 -6.80 37.25
C ARG A 457 -19.64 -5.44 36.80
N THR A 458 -19.42 -4.48 37.70
CA THR A 458 -18.89 -3.15 37.32
C THR A 458 -17.42 -3.22 36.94
N GLU A 459 -16.60 -4.04 37.59
CA GLU A 459 -15.20 -4.32 37.20
C GLU A 459 -15.12 -4.91 35.79
N VAL A 460 -15.92 -5.94 35.48
CA VAL A 460 -15.95 -6.55 34.13
C VAL A 460 -16.42 -5.55 33.10
N ARG A 461 -17.44 -4.74 33.40
CA ARG A 461 -17.90 -3.68 32.49
C ARG A 461 -16.82 -2.63 32.24
N ALA A 462 -16.14 -2.14 33.27
CA ALA A 462 -15.08 -1.14 33.14
C ALA A 462 -13.90 -1.68 32.32
N ALA A 463 -13.48 -2.92 32.58
CA ALA A 463 -12.39 -3.57 31.85
C ALA A 463 -12.76 -3.88 30.37
N LEU A 464 -14.01 -4.22 30.08
CA LEU A 464 -14.51 -4.36 28.70
C LEU A 464 -14.56 -3.00 27.97
N SER A 465 -15.00 -1.93 28.63
CA SER A 465 -15.00 -0.58 28.06
C SER A 465 -13.58 -0.04 27.84
N GLU A 466 -12.64 -0.33 28.74
CA GLU A 466 -11.22 -0.05 28.54
C GLU A 466 -10.66 -0.80 27.32
N MET A 467 -10.96 -2.10 27.19
CA MET A 467 -10.58 -2.88 26.00
C MET A 467 -11.16 -2.28 24.72
N GLN A 468 -12.43 -1.88 24.73
CA GLN A 468 -13.08 -1.22 23.59
C GLN A 468 -12.41 0.11 23.22
N ARG A 469 -11.97 0.92 24.20
CA ARG A 469 -11.17 2.14 23.96
C ARG A 469 -9.89 1.83 23.19
N TYR A 470 -9.14 0.82 23.63
CA TYR A 470 -7.89 0.43 22.97
C TYR A 470 -8.13 -0.18 21.57
N VAL A 471 -9.19 -0.99 21.38
CA VAL A 471 -9.58 -1.48 20.05
C VAL A 471 -9.95 -0.32 19.11
N ALA A 472 -10.71 0.66 19.59
CA ALA A 472 -11.05 1.85 18.81
C ALA A 472 -9.80 2.68 18.45
N LEU A 473 -8.82 2.79 19.35
CA LEU A 473 -7.53 3.43 19.08
C LEU A 473 -6.73 2.69 17.98
N ALA A 474 -6.68 1.36 18.04
CA ALA A 474 -6.05 0.53 17.00
C ALA A 474 -6.76 0.67 15.65
N ASN A 475 -8.08 0.78 15.65
CA ASN A 475 -8.90 1.02 14.45
C ASN A 475 -8.65 2.41 13.85
N LEU A 476 -8.51 3.45 14.69
CA LEU A 476 -8.14 4.81 14.27
C LEU A 476 -6.77 4.84 13.59
N GLN A 477 -5.75 4.18 14.17
CA GLN A 477 -4.42 4.04 13.55
C GLN A 477 -4.46 3.25 12.23
N SER A 478 -5.23 2.17 12.19
CA SER A 478 -5.42 1.39 10.96
C SER A 478 -6.14 2.19 9.87
N ALA A 479 -7.09 3.06 10.24
CA ALA A 479 -7.78 3.93 9.31
C ALA A 479 -6.90 5.09 8.81
N TYR A 480 -6.08 5.67 9.68
CA TYR A 480 -5.08 6.68 9.31
C TYR A 480 -4.08 6.14 8.28
N ALA A 481 -3.52 4.94 8.51
CA ALA A 481 -2.62 4.31 7.55
C ALA A 481 -3.31 3.86 6.25
N ARG A 482 -4.60 3.51 6.28
CA ARG A 482 -5.39 3.30 5.06
C ARG A 482 -5.52 4.59 4.25
N VAL A 483 -5.66 5.77 4.86
CA VAL A 483 -5.62 7.04 4.12
C VAL A 483 -4.23 7.25 3.51
N ALA A 484 -3.15 7.08 4.28
CA ALA A 484 -1.77 7.21 3.79
C ALA A 484 -1.46 6.28 2.61
N ASN A 485 -1.83 5.00 2.69
CA ASN A 485 -1.72 4.04 1.58
C ASN A 485 -2.61 4.47 0.41
N SER A 486 -3.85 4.92 0.66
CA SER A 486 -4.80 5.29 -0.40
C SER A 486 -4.37 6.49 -1.25
N VAL A 487 -3.51 7.37 -0.74
CA VAL A 487 -2.90 8.48 -1.48
C VAL A 487 -1.46 8.22 -1.93
N GLY A 488 -0.98 6.99 -1.75
CA GLY A 488 0.34 6.57 -2.21
C GLY A 488 1.50 7.19 -1.43
N ALA A 489 1.34 7.48 -0.13
CA ALA A 489 2.41 7.98 0.71
C ALA A 489 3.64 7.05 0.62
N ASP A 490 4.81 7.62 0.33
CA ASP A 490 6.05 6.85 0.27
C ASP A 490 6.74 6.89 1.63
N LEU A 491 6.75 5.72 2.29
CA LEU A 491 7.41 5.51 3.57
C LEU A 491 8.72 4.74 3.40
N LEU A 492 9.18 4.46 2.16
CA LEU A 492 10.42 3.72 1.92
C LEU A 492 11.64 4.66 1.93
N PRO A 493 12.63 4.43 2.80
CA PRO A 493 13.94 5.09 2.69
C PRO A 493 14.71 4.65 1.44
N GLU A 494 15.52 5.54 0.87
CA GLU A 494 16.25 5.30 -0.39
C GLU A 494 17.20 4.07 -0.35
N GLN A 495 17.70 3.69 0.83
CA GLN A 495 18.57 2.51 1.00
C GLN A 495 18.13 1.59 2.17
N PRO A 496 17.18 0.68 1.93
CA PRO A 496 16.57 -0.14 2.97
C PRO A 496 17.35 -1.43 3.35
N GLN A 497 18.34 -1.86 2.55
CA GLN A 497 19.03 -3.16 2.76
C GLN A 497 20.45 -3.06 3.34
N SER A 498 21.08 -1.89 3.36
CA SER A 498 22.48 -1.70 3.80
C SER A 498 22.64 -1.33 5.29
N SER A 499 21.54 -1.17 6.03
CA SER A 499 21.51 -0.56 7.37
C SER A 499 21.14 -1.55 8.50
N SER A 500 21.54 -1.22 9.73
CA SER A 500 21.08 -1.91 10.95
C SER A 500 19.58 -1.70 11.13
N VAL A 501 18.89 -2.58 11.88
CA VAL A 501 17.46 -2.38 12.19
C VAL A 501 17.26 -1.01 12.84
N SER A 502 18.13 -0.61 13.79
CA SER A 502 18.08 0.68 14.46
C SER A 502 18.19 1.91 13.53
N ALA A 503 19.11 1.88 12.56
CA ALA A 503 19.27 2.99 11.61
C ALA A 503 18.06 3.09 10.66
N PHE A 504 17.50 1.95 10.25
CA PHE A 504 16.32 1.89 9.40
C PHE A 504 15.04 2.31 10.15
N THR A 505 14.89 1.96 11.43
CA THR A 505 13.85 2.47 12.34
C THR A 505 13.85 4.00 12.39
N ALA A 506 15.02 4.64 12.52
CA ALA A 506 15.12 6.10 12.57
C ALA A 506 14.70 6.78 11.25
N GLN A 507 15.02 6.16 10.10
CA GLN A 507 14.59 6.65 8.78
C GLN A 507 13.07 6.53 8.60
N LEU A 508 12.49 5.40 9.00
CA LEU A 508 11.04 5.16 8.96
C LEU A 508 10.27 6.09 9.90
N ALA A 509 10.78 6.35 11.11
CA ALA A 509 10.19 7.31 12.04
C ALA A 509 10.19 8.72 11.47
N LYS A 510 11.27 9.14 10.79
CA LYS A 510 11.32 10.42 10.09
C LYS A 510 10.31 10.48 8.94
N ALA A 511 10.22 9.45 8.09
CA ALA A 511 9.29 9.41 6.96
C ALA A 511 7.82 9.49 7.43
N ASP A 512 7.45 8.75 8.48
CA ASP A 512 6.12 8.79 9.09
C ASP A 512 5.82 10.15 9.75
N GLN A 513 6.84 10.83 10.31
CA GLN A 513 6.70 12.19 10.84
C GLN A 513 6.55 13.25 9.74
N ASP A 514 7.31 13.14 8.65
CA ASP A 514 7.23 14.06 7.51
C ASP A 514 5.90 13.86 6.74
N TRP A 515 5.41 12.62 6.67
CA TRP A 515 4.03 12.33 6.25
C TRP A 515 2.99 13.00 7.18
N ARG A 516 3.11 12.90 8.51
CA ARG A 516 2.21 13.60 9.46
C ARG A 516 2.20 15.12 9.32
N LYS A 517 3.34 15.72 8.94
CA LYS A 517 3.45 17.16 8.66
C LYS A 517 2.80 17.56 7.32
N THR A 518 2.55 16.61 6.43
CA THR A 518 1.92 16.86 5.13
C THR A 518 0.42 17.12 5.35
N SER A 519 0.07 18.40 5.46
CA SER A 519 -1.29 18.83 5.80
C SER A 519 -2.24 18.68 4.62
N PHE A 520 -3.10 17.66 4.65
CA PHE A 520 -4.34 17.56 3.85
C PHE A 520 -5.54 18.13 4.62
N HIS A 521 -5.26 19.13 5.46
CA HIS A 521 -6.26 20.03 5.97
C HIS A 521 -6.42 21.12 4.92
N THR A 522 -7.64 21.54 4.66
CA THR A 522 -7.84 22.82 4.00
C THR A 522 -7.13 23.84 4.87
N THR A 523 -6.02 24.42 4.41
CA THR A 523 -5.63 25.73 4.93
C THR A 523 -6.79 26.63 4.58
N ASP A 524 -7.65 26.84 5.57
CA ASP A 524 -8.53 27.99 5.60
C ASP A 524 -7.60 29.15 5.25
N SER A 525 -7.74 29.68 4.03
CA SER A 525 -7.22 30.99 3.68
C SER A 525 -8.09 31.93 4.47
N ALA A 526 -7.80 32.00 5.78
CA ALA A 526 -8.72 32.42 6.81
C ALA A 526 -9.30 33.75 6.36
N LEU A 527 -10.62 33.75 6.12
CA LEU A 527 -11.32 34.94 5.66
C LEU A 527 -10.88 36.07 6.58
N PRO A 528 -10.21 37.13 6.06
CA PRO A 528 -9.60 38.13 6.91
C PRO A 528 -10.68 38.66 7.84
N ALA A 529 -10.46 38.49 9.15
CA ALA A 529 -11.50 38.61 10.16
C ALA A 529 -12.29 39.91 9.94
N PRO A 530 -13.63 39.85 9.80
CA PRO A 530 -14.41 40.98 9.32
C PRO A 530 -14.13 42.20 10.19
N GLN A 531 -13.64 43.26 9.53
CA GLN A 531 -13.18 44.45 10.21
C GLN A 531 -14.35 45.35 10.59
N VAL A 532 -14.37 45.78 11.85
CA VAL A 532 -15.35 46.71 12.42
C VAL A 532 -14.66 47.93 12.99
N THR A 533 -15.37 49.05 13.00
CA THR A 533 -14.97 50.26 13.72
C THR A 533 -15.99 50.59 14.81
N PHE A 534 -15.57 51.34 15.83
CA PHE A 534 -16.48 51.81 16.87
C PHE A 534 -16.89 53.26 16.62
N GLY A 535 -18.19 53.51 16.64
CA GLY A 535 -18.78 54.84 16.73
C GLY A 535 -19.02 55.23 18.19
N ASN A 536 -20.06 56.05 18.43
CA ASN A 536 -20.46 56.40 19.79
C ASN A 536 -21.07 55.20 20.52
N ILE A 537 -20.50 54.81 21.66
CA ILE A 537 -20.97 53.72 22.52
C ILE A 537 -21.39 54.36 23.85
N ALA A 538 -22.68 54.67 23.98
CA ALA A 538 -23.21 55.21 25.22
C ALA A 538 -23.27 54.13 26.30
N THR A 539 -22.90 54.50 27.52
CA THR A 539 -22.94 53.63 28.70
C THR A 539 -24.11 54.04 29.63
N PRO A 540 -24.67 53.11 30.42
CA PRO A 540 -25.73 53.45 31.37
C PRO A 540 -25.28 54.55 32.34
N ALA A 541 -26.10 55.59 32.50
CA ALA A 541 -25.73 56.75 33.32
C ALA A 541 -25.45 56.35 34.78
N GLY A 542 -24.32 56.80 35.31
CA GLY A 542 -23.87 56.48 36.68
C GLY A 542 -23.21 55.10 36.86
N SER A 543 -23.02 54.32 35.79
CA SER A 543 -22.46 52.95 35.89
C SER A 543 -20.93 52.86 35.95
N GLY A 544 -20.20 53.88 35.49
CA GLY A 544 -18.73 53.88 35.41
C GLY A 544 -18.14 52.85 34.42
N LEU A 545 -18.97 52.27 33.54
CA LEU A 545 -18.55 51.21 32.60
C LEU A 545 -17.85 51.78 31.36
N ASP A 546 -16.82 51.07 30.89
CA ASP A 546 -16.30 51.20 29.53
C ASP A 546 -16.77 50.00 28.68
N LEU A 547 -17.97 50.14 28.11
CA LEU A 547 -18.54 49.14 27.20
C LEU A 547 -17.75 49.00 25.89
N ALA A 548 -17.01 50.04 25.47
CA ALA A 548 -16.19 50.00 24.27
C ALA A 548 -14.93 49.16 24.48
N ALA A 549 -14.25 49.28 25.62
CA ALA A 549 -13.14 48.41 25.99
C ALA A 549 -13.57 46.95 26.17
N LEU A 550 -14.70 46.70 26.86
CA LEU A 550 -15.23 45.35 27.05
C LEU A 550 -15.58 44.68 25.72
N LEU A 551 -16.26 45.38 24.80
CA LEU A 551 -16.56 44.82 23.47
C LEU A 551 -15.31 44.66 22.61
N ARG A 552 -14.33 45.58 22.70
CA ARG A 552 -13.04 45.48 22.00
C ARG A 552 -12.24 44.25 22.42
N ALA A 553 -12.33 43.84 23.69
CA ALA A 553 -11.69 42.63 24.18
C ALA A 553 -12.38 41.33 23.68
N ARG A 554 -13.72 41.34 23.53
CA ARG A 554 -14.49 40.15 23.14
C ARG A 554 -14.59 39.89 21.64
N LEU A 555 -14.59 40.92 20.79
CA LEU A 555 -14.72 40.72 19.33
C LEU A 555 -13.64 39.80 18.71
N PRO A 556 -12.34 39.89 19.08
CA PRO A 556 -11.31 38.98 18.57
C PRO A 556 -11.56 37.51 18.96
N GLU A 557 -12.03 37.25 20.18
CA GLU A 557 -12.37 35.90 20.67
C GLU A 557 -13.51 35.26 19.86
N HIS A 558 -14.41 36.08 19.30
CA HIS A 558 -15.52 35.67 18.44
C HIS A 558 -15.22 35.75 16.92
N GLY A 559 -13.98 36.09 16.55
CA GLY A 559 -13.49 36.07 15.17
C GLY A 559 -13.74 37.35 14.36
N ALA A 560 -13.91 38.51 14.99
CA ALA A 560 -14.01 39.82 14.33
C ALA A 560 -12.86 40.76 14.76
N ALA A 561 -12.34 41.57 13.83
CA ALA A 561 -11.20 42.44 14.08
C ALA A 561 -11.63 43.90 14.24
N VAL A 562 -11.16 44.60 15.27
CA VAL A 562 -11.40 46.04 15.45
C VAL A 562 -10.31 46.84 14.75
N THR A 563 -10.70 47.82 13.91
CA THR A 563 -9.78 48.75 13.27
C THR A 563 -10.02 50.20 13.70
N GLY A 564 -8.99 51.03 13.58
CA GLY A 564 -9.05 52.46 13.90
C GLY A 564 -9.42 53.37 12.72
N VAL A 565 -9.58 52.82 11.52
CA VAL A 565 -9.81 53.57 10.28
C VAL A 565 -11.19 53.22 9.73
N ALA A 566 -12.12 54.18 9.76
CA ALA A 566 -13.43 54.04 9.16
C ALA A 566 -13.32 54.19 7.63
N GLY A 567 -13.33 53.06 6.93
CA GLY A 567 -13.54 53.03 5.48
C GLY A 567 -15.03 53.09 5.14
N GLU A 568 -15.37 53.61 3.97
CA GLU A 568 -16.74 53.79 3.47
C GLU A 568 -17.60 52.50 3.51
N HIS A 569 -16.94 51.33 3.45
CA HIS A 569 -17.57 50.00 3.46
C HIS A 569 -17.40 49.25 4.80
N THR A 570 -16.71 49.83 5.78
CA THR A 570 -16.49 49.18 7.10
C THR A 570 -17.73 49.35 7.99
N PRO A 571 -18.25 48.25 8.60
CA PRO A 571 -19.34 48.35 9.55
C PRO A 571 -18.92 49.06 10.85
N VAL A 572 -19.69 50.06 11.24
CA VAL A 572 -19.57 50.85 12.46
C VAL A 572 -20.51 50.29 13.52
N ILE A 573 -19.99 50.01 14.72
CA ILE A 573 -20.77 49.60 15.88
C ILE A 573 -20.97 50.82 16.79
N SER A 574 -22.21 51.17 17.07
CA SER A 574 -22.60 52.15 18.10
C SER A 574 -23.48 51.49 19.17
N ALA A 575 -23.70 52.18 20.29
CA ALA A 575 -24.62 51.71 21.32
C ALA A 575 -25.40 52.88 21.93
N THR A 576 -26.67 52.64 22.23
CA THR A 576 -27.48 53.49 23.11
C THR A 576 -27.78 52.74 24.40
N ALA A 577 -27.80 53.45 25.52
CA ALA A 577 -28.08 52.87 26.83
C ALA A 577 -29.16 53.66 27.56
N SER A 578 -30.06 52.97 28.25
CA SER A 578 -31.09 53.58 29.08
C SER A 578 -31.17 52.88 30.45
N VAL A 579 -31.52 53.67 31.47
CA VAL A 579 -31.73 53.20 32.85
C VAL A 579 -33.15 53.61 33.23
N GLY A 580 -34.01 52.63 33.47
CA GLY A 580 -35.36 52.84 33.95
C GLY A 580 -35.37 53.28 35.42
N GLN A 581 -36.48 53.89 35.85
CA GLN A 581 -36.66 54.23 37.26
C GLN A 581 -36.69 52.96 38.13
N PRO A 582 -36.19 53.03 39.38
CA PRO A 582 -36.19 51.90 40.29
C PRO A 582 -37.63 51.47 40.64
N SER A 583 -37.88 50.17 40.56
CA SER A 583 -39.13 49.54 40.97
C SER A 583 -38.81 48.28 41.79
N ALA A 584 -39.44 48.15 42.96
CA ALA A 584 -39.20 47.04 43.89
C ALA A 584 -37.69 46.76 44.20
N GLY A 585 -36.87 47.81 44.30
CA GLY A 585 -35.43 47.70 44.60
C GLY A 585 -34.52 47.32 43.41
N MET A 586 -35.09 47.15 42.21
CA MET A 586 -34.37 46.83 40.98
C MET A 586 -34.49 47.99 39.97
N ARG A 587 -33.44 48.24 39.18
CA ARG A 587 -33.48 49.11 37.99
C ARG A 587 -33.40 48.26 36.73
N SER A 588 -34.30 48.51 35.78
CA SER A 588 -34.17 47.96 34.43
C SER A 588 -33.09 48.72 33.68
N VAL A 589 -32.11 48.03 33.13
CA VAL A 589 -31.05 48.60 32.29
C VAL A 589 -31.09 47.94 30.94
N GLU A 590 -31.05 48.75 29.89
CA GLU A 590 -31.01 48.28 28.50
C GLU A 590 -29.87 48.94 27.75
N VAL A 591 -29.11 48.12 27.01
CA VAL A 591 -28.10 48.56 26.05
C VAL A 591 -28.48 47.99 24.70
N THR A 592 -28.67 48.86 23.71
CA THR A 592 -29.00 48.48 22.34
C THR A 592 -27.81 48.78 21.45
N TRP A 593 -27.16 47.72 20.98
CA TRP A 593 -26.05 47.79 20.05
C TRP A 593 -26.58 47.89 18.62
N LEU A 594 -26.03 48.82 17.85
CA LEU A 594 -26.47 49.10 16.48
C LEU A 594 -25.27 48.96 15.55
N VAL A 595 -25.41 48.10 14.54
CA VAL A 595 -24.37 47.87 13.52
C VAL A 595 -24.83 48.50 12.22
N LYS A 596 -24.10 49.50 11.72
CA LYS A 596 -24.38 50.20 10.46
C LYS A 596 -23.24 50.05 9.46
N ARG A 597 -23.53 50.13 8.17
CA ARG A 597 -22.53 50.33 7.10
C ARG A 597 -23.05 51.41 6.17
N GLY A 598 -22.38 52.57 6.14
CA GLY A 598 -22.99 53.79 5.63
C GLY A 598 -24.31 54.06 6.36
N ASP A 599 -25.36 54.38 5.61
CA ASP A 599 -26.71 54.59 6.15
C ASP A 599 -27.50 53.29 6.44
N VAL A 600 -27.06 52.14 5.92
CA VAL A 600 -27.77 50.87 6.08
C VAL A 600 -27.53 50.29 7.47
N THR A 601 -28.62 50.03 8.21
CA THR A 601 -28.57 49.33 9.51
C THR A 601 -28.59 47.83 9.27
N LEU A 602 -27.49 47.15 9.60
CA LEU A 602 -27.33 45.70 9.44
C LEU A 602 -28.00 44.93 10.59
N ALA A 603 -27.94 45.46 11.82
CA ALA A 603 -28.68 44.93 12.96
C ALA A 603 -28.87 45.95 14.09
N SER A 604 -29.91 45.68 14.90
CA SER A 604 -30.12 46.24 16.23
C SER A 604 -30.19 45.07 17.21
N ILE A 605 -29.34 45.08 18.25
CA ILE A 605 -29.16 43.99 19.20
C ILE A 605 -29.41 44.55 20.61
N PRO A 606 -30.64 44.45 21.14
CA PRO A 606 -30.95 44.85 22.50
C PRO A 606 -30.41 43.81 23.50
N TYR A 607 -29.92 44.31 24.63
CA TYR A 607 -29.60 43.53 25.83
C TYR A 607 -30.21 44.25 27.04
N ARG A 608 -31.24 43.65 27.63
CA ARG A 608 -31.95 44.16 28.81
C ARG A 608 -31.72 43.25 30.01
N SER A 609 -31.45 43.83 31.17
CA SER A 609 -31.37 43.12 32.45
C SER A 609 -31.95 43.97 33.58
N ALA A 610 -32.25 43.35 34.71
CA ALA A 610 -32.64 44.03 35.94
C ALA A 610 -31.47 43.96 36.94
N ILE A 611 -31.05 45.11 37.46
CA ILE A 611 -29.90 45.25 38.36
C ILE A 611 -30.38 45.73 39.74
N PRO A 612 -29.93 45.15 40.87
CA PRO A 612 -30.26 45.66 42.20
C PRO A 612 -29.69 47.07 42.41
N ASP A 613 -30.52 48.00 42.89
CA ASP A 613 -30.14 49.42 43.01
C ASP A 613 -29.05 49.67 44.06
N SER A 614 -28.99 48.83 45.09
CA SER A 614 -28.03 48.92 46.19
C SER A 614 -26.64 48.32 45.92
N VAL A 615 -26.42 47.70 44.74
CA VAL A 615 -25.25 46.84 44.50
C VAL A 615 -24.38 47.38 43.36
N ALA A 616 -23.43 48.24 43.70
CA ALA A 616 -22.48 48.82 42.73
C ALA A 616 -21.65 47.75 41.96
N SER A 617 -21.38 46.60 42.57
CA SER A 617 -20.67 45.48 41.94
C SER A 617 -21.46 44.74 40.85
N ALA A 618 -22.74 45.05 40.66
CA ALA A 618 -23.55 44.44 39.61
C ALA A 618 -23.36 45.11 38.23
N TRP A 619 -22.84 46.34 38.18
CA TRP A 619 -22.55 47.04 36.92
C TRP A 619 -21.48 46.33 36.06
N PRO A 620 -20.29 45.93 36.58
CA PRO A 620 -19.30 45.22 35.78
C PRO A 620 -19.80 43.89 35.21
N VAL A 621 -20.60 43.14 35.98
CA VAL A 621 -21.20 41.87 35.55
C VAL A 621 -22.18 42.09 34.40
N PHE A 622 -23.04 43.10 34.50
CA PHE A 622 -23.92 43.52 33.40
C PHE A 622 -23.12 43.93 32.16
N GLY A 623 -22.07 44.74 32.31
CA GLY A 623 -21.23 45.20 31.21
C GLY A 623 -20.53 44.06 30.46
N GLN A 624 -19.99 43.08 31.19
CA GLN A 624 -19.38 41.89 30.60
C GLN A 624 -20.40 41.04 29.83
N ALA A 625 -21.57 40.76 30.42
CA ALA A 625 -22.60 39.96 29.78
C ALA A 625 -23.22 40.66 28.55
N ALA A 626 -23.38 41.99 28.59
CA ALA A 626 -23.82 42.79 27.46
C ALA A 626 -22.81 42.77 26.29
N ALA A 627 -21.51 42.92 26.59
CA ALA A 627 -20.44 42.86 25.61
C ALA A 627 -20.27 41.46 25.00
N GLU A 628 -20.39 40.40 25.79
CA GLU A 628 -20.32 39.00 25.34
C GLU A 628 -21.46 38.67 24.36
N SER A 629 -22.71 38.98 24.75
CA SER A 629 -23.91 38.82 23.90
C SER A 629 -23.79 39.59 22.59
N ALA A 630 -23.20 40.80 22.63
CA ALA A 630 -22.95 41.60 21.44
C ALA A 630 -21.85 40.99 20.56
N ALA A 631 -20.69 40.63 21.11
CA ALA A 631 -19.56 40.09 20.35
C ALA A 631 -19.93 38.84 19.55
N ALA A 632 -20.64 37.89 20.19
CA ALA A 632 -21.11 36.67 19.54
C ALA A 632 -22.08 36.95 18.37
N LYS A 633 -23.09 37.80 18.60
CA LYS A 633 -24.13 38.12 17.60
C LYS A 633 -23.57 38.96 16.44
N ILE A 634 -22.73 39.95 16.74
CA ILE A 634 -22.09 40.81 15.73
C ILE A 634 -21.15 39.96 14.86
N SER A 635 -20.31 39.12 15.45
CA SER A 635 -19.34 38.30 14.69
C SER A 635 -20.01 37.19 13.89
N SER A 636 -21.18 36.70 14.31
CA SER A 636 -22.02 35.80 13.51
C SER A 636 -22.60 36.53 12.28
N LEU A 637 -23.21 37.70 12.50
CA LEU A 637 -23.82 38.51 11.45
C LEU A 637 -22.83 38.98 10.38
N LEU A 638 -21.63 39.39 10.79
CA LEU A 638 -20.60 39.85 9.86
C LEU A 638 -20.07 38.71 8.98
N ARG A 639 -20.06 37.48 9.49
CA ARG A 639 -19.70 36.29 8.69
C ARG A 639 -20.78 35.93 7.67
N SER A 640 -22.06 35.98 8.05
CA SER A 640 -23.16 35.74 7.09
C SER A 640 -23.26 36.83 6.00
N ASP A 641 -23.06 38.10 6.36
CA ASP A 641 -23.02 39.24 5.44
C ASP A 641 -21.74 39.31 4.56
N ALA A 642 -20.65 38.65 4.97
CA ALA A 642 -19.48 38.44 4.12
C ALA A 642 -19.71 37.28 3.12
N ALA A 643 -20.37 36.20 3.57
CA ALA A 643 -20.69 35.05 2.73
C ALA A 643 -21.71 35.38 1.63
N SER A 644 -22.79 36.09 1.97
CA SER A 644 -23.84 36.47 1.01
C SER A 644 -23.33 37.35 -0.13
N ARG A 645 -22.42 38.28 0.14
CA ARG A 645 -21.86 39.17 -0.90
C ARG A 645 -20.97 38.45 -1.91
N ARG A 646 -20.32 37.34 -1.56
CA ARG A 646 -19.59 36.51 -2.54
C ARG A 646 -20.50 35.73 -3.49
N GLN A 647 -21.74 35.44 -3.11
CA GLN A 647 -22.74 34.83 -4.02
C GLN A 647 -23.33 35.81 -5.04
N VAL A 648 -23.03 37.11 -4.93
CA VAL A 648 -23.48 38.17 -5.86
C VAL A 648 -22.33 38.67 -6.74
N SER A 649 -21.08 38.32 -6.41
CA SER A 649 -19.87 38.70 -7.17
C SER A 649 -19.29 37.57 -8.04
N ASN A 650 -19.86 36.36 -7.93
CA ASN A 650 -19.59 35.19 -8.78
C ASN A 650 -20.83 34.90 -9.63
#